data_AF-A0AB37DCZ6-F1
#
_entry.id   AF-A0AB37DCZ6-F1
#
_cell.length_a   1.000
_cell.length_b   1.000
_cell.length_c   1.000
_cell.angle_alpha   90.00
_cell.angle_beta   90.00
_cell.angle_gamma   90.00
#
_symmetry.space_group_name_H-M   'P 1'
#
loop_
_entity.id
_entity.type
_entity.pdbx_description
1 polymer ?
#
loop_
_entity_poly.entity_id
_entity_poly.type
_entity_poly.pdbx_seq_one_letter_code
_entity_poly.pdbx_strand_id
1 'polypeptide(L)'
;MSKLTDKQTEIEDVNRTVEKVKIIYEKFHNSEEIASWYAGALSNSADKQTEIGEVNRTVEKVKIIYEKFHNSEEIASWYAWFLKNLVAKQTEIEKANRTVEKVKIIYEKFHNSEEIASWYAEALFKLTDKQTEIEKANRTVEKVKIIYEKFHNSERIASWYAGALSKLTDKQTEIEKANRTVEKVKIMYEKFHNSERIASWYAGALSKLTDKQTEIEDVNRTVEKVKIIYEKFHNSEKIASWYAWLLQNLVAEQTEIGEVNRTVEKVKIVYEKFHNSEEIASWYAGALSNSADKQTEIEELRHTVKQICDILKLIPDVKLFATLVKILENNPDTPLYKNDTPATSLTKILDRLCFYSNDGFDRKLLIRALNLDLVKNTKYDILKDWIKYYKDDENKLNQLIDIYRIVQEIKYQLGLKVKDKNSNLKFGHYTKGKTLQNLLDQDTENTDDTKFSVSGKTRLYNANYMNDPEEGLVIEEILKPSKDKEITSYFKKQNILDPSPWFLMSFTSKTDDLTMWSQYGDDAQGVCLVLKEDDFSRFTSFNDVSWRKEAIPLETMKQMDSTISYLGSDLKTSVDESKKKESTFSANVEEAQPQPEKKDKVAKVNSDYLYRIAYVKNTGKNIELEETELFDDNEITKLKESVNNLKQKLYERVNDNDDFYKEAISNCIEEIRYLFKSVDYKYENELRILRYANLDPSNDKIKIDKTSGIGKLYVERENPIQIEKVVFGPKFPNPEYVTPLLKLLDNDINYKKSTIKFR
;
A
#
# COMPACT_ATOMS: atom_id res chain seq x y z
N MET A 1 16.84 -6.03 35.00
CA MET A 1 16.92 -5.37 33.67
C MET A 1 16.33 -6.21 32.53
N SER A 2 16.27 -7.55 32.59
CA SER A 2 15.56 -8.35 31.56
C SER A 2 14.05 -7.98 31.44
N LYS A 3 13.40 -7.63 32.55
CA LYS A 3 12.01 -7.10 32.57
C LYS A 3 11.82 -5.70 31.97
N LEU A 4 12.89 -4.95 31.68
CA LEU A 4 12.81 -3.59 31.13
C LEU A 4 12.67 -3.58 29.60
N THR A 5 13.12 -4.64 28.92
CA THR A 5 13.07 -4.77 27.46
C THR A 5 11.74 -5.31 26.93
N ASP A 6 10.97 -6.05 27.74
CA ASP A 6 9.70 -6.65 27.31
C ASP A 6 8.57 -5.61 27.10
N LYS A 7 8.79 -4.35 27.52
CA LYS A 7 7.84 -3.23 27.35
C LYS A 7 8.18 -2.29 26.19
N GLN A 8 9.23 -2.56 25.40
CA GLN A 8 9.69 -1.65 24.32
C GLN A 8 9.16 -2.08 22.94
N THR A 9 8.31 -1.24 22.34
CA THR A 9 7.68 -1.49 21.03
C THR A 9 8.59 -1.12 19.85
N GLU A 10 9.42 -0.08 19.95
CA GLU A 10 10.30 0.37 18.85
C GLU A 10 11.60 -0.44 18.73
N ILE A 11 12.04 -0.74 17.50
CA ILE A 11 13.24 -1.57 17.24
C ILE A 11 14.55 -0.85 17.61
N GLU A 12 14.58 0.48 17.48
CA GLU A 12 15.75 1.29 17.84
C GLU A 12 16.06 1.23 19.34
N ASP A 13 15.03 1.23 20.19
CA ASP A 13 15.19 1.15 21.64
C ASP A 13 15.64 -0.23 22.12
N VAL A 14 15.16 -1.29 21.47
CA VAL A 14 15.65 -2.67 21.69
C VAL A 14 17.12 -2.76 21.31
N ASN A 15 17.52 -2.23 20.16
CA ASN A 15 18.91 -2.28 19.69
C ASN A 15 19.85 -1.44 20.58
N ARG A 16 19.43 -0.26 21.05
CA ARG A 16 20.18 0.54 22.03
C ARG A 16 20.41 -0.22 23.33
N THR A 17 19.42 -0.98 23.79
CA THR A 17 19.53 -1.77 25.01
C THR A 17 20.50 -2.94 24.83
N VAL A 18 20.43 -3.65 23.70
CA VAL A 18 21.39 -4.70 23.34
C VAL A 18 22.83 -4.18 23.35
N GLU A 19 23.08 -2.99 22.79
CA GLU A 19 24.44 -2.43 22.75
C GLU A 19 24.94 -2.06 24.16
N LYS A 20 24.08 -1.52 25.03
CA LYS A 20 24.44 -1.27 26.45
C LYS A 20 24.79 -2.56 27.19
N VAL A 21 23.99 -3.62 27.01
CA VAL A 21 24.24 -4.93 27.65
C VAL A 21 25.51 -5.57 27.08
N LYS A 22 25.78 -5.42 25.79
CA LYS A 22 27.02 -5.87 25.14
C LYS A 22 28.26 -5.21 25.76
N ILE A 23 28.25 -3.90 25.96
CA ILE A 23 29.37 -3.18 26.61
C ILE A 23 29.63 -3.72 28.03
N ILE A 24 28.56 -4.04 28.78
CA ILE A 24 28.68 -4.65 30.11
C ILE A 24 29.26 -6.06 30.00
N TYR A 25 28.78 -6.87 29.05
CA TYR A 25 29.30 -8.20 28.80
C TYR A 25 30.78 -8.18 28.40
N GLU A 26 31.23 -7.26 27.55
CA GLU A 26 32.65 -7.13 27.17
C GLU A 26 33.53 -6.82 28.39
N LYS A 27 33.07 -5.96 29.30
CA LYS A 27 33.77 -5.63 30.55
C LYS A 27 33.80 -6.80 31.54
N PHE A 28 32.75 -7.61 31.59
CA PHE A 28 32.61 -8.72 32.55
C PHE A 28 32.44 -10.07 31.84
N HIS A 29 33.23 -10.30 30.79
CA HIS A 29 33.05 -11.43 29.87
C HIS A 29 33.19 -12.81 30.54
N ASN A 30 33.73 -12.90 31.75
CA ASN A 30 33.87 -14.14 32.52
C ASN A 30 32.69 -14.44 33.47
N SER A 31 31.71 -13.53 33.59
CA SER A 31 30.51 -13.76 34.39
C SER A 31 29.45 -14.48 33.57
N GLU A 32 29.05 -15.66 34.03
CA GLU A 32 27.96 -16.46 33.45
C GLU A 32 26.63 -15.70 33.47
N GLU A 33 26.31 -15.03 34.59
CA GLU A 33 25.07 -14.26 34.75
C GLU A 33 24.97 -13.12 33.72
N ILE A 34 26.06 -12.38 33.52
CA ILE A 34 26.10 -11.29 32.54
C ILE A 34 26.06 -11.83 31.10
N ALA A 35 26.68 -12.98 30.87
CA ALA A 35 26.62 -13.67 29.59
C ALA A 35 25.19 -14.14 29.25
N SER A 36 24.47 -14.68 30.23
CA SER A 36 23.04 -15.02 30.09
C SER A 36 22.20 -13.78 29.81
N TRP A 37 22.42 -12.67 30.55
CA TRP A 37 21.70 -11.42 30.30
C TRP A 37 21.92 -10.89 28.88
N TYR A 38 23.14 -11.02 28.36
CA TYR A 38 23.42 -10.62 26.99
C TYR A 38 22.72 -11.54 25.97
N ALA A 39 22.72 -12.86 26.20
CA ALA A 39 21.97 -13.80 25.37
C ALA A 39 20.44 -13.51 25.37
N GLY A 40 19.86 -13.22 26.53
CA GLY A 40 18.46 -12.80 26.64
C GLY A 40 18.17 -11.42 26.02
N ALA A 41 19.10 -10.47 26.07
CA ALA A 41 18.93 -9.21 25.35
C ALA A 41 18.91 -9.43 23.82
N LEU A 42 19.75 -10.34 23.32
CA LEU A 42 19.78 -10.71 21.91
C LEU A 42 18.48 -11.38 21.44
N SER A 43 17.73 -12.08 22.31
CA SER A 43 16.51 -12.79 21.90
C SER A 43 15.41 -11.80 21.51
N ASN A 44 15.29 -10.71 22.28
CA ASN A 44 14.31 -9.64 22.02
C ASN A 44 14.58 -8.91 20.70
N SER A 45 15.85 -8.80 20.29
CA SER A 45 16.22 -8.30 18.96
C SER A 45 15.91 -9.33 17.86
N ALA A 46 16.18 -10.62 18.11
CA ALA A 46 15.98 -11.68 17.13
C ALA A 46 14.50 -11.94 16.78
N ASP A 47 13.56 -11.71 17.71
CA ASP A 47 12.12 -11.82 17.42
C ASP A 47 11.66 -10.81 16.36
N LYS A 48 12.37 -9.69 16.19
CA LYS A 48 12.09 -8.67 15.17
C LYS A 48 12.85 -8.88 13.85
N GLN A 49 13.78 -9.85 13.79
CA GLN A 49 14.60 -10.10 12.60
C GLN A 49 13.81 -10.90 11.54
N THR A 50 13.69 -10.34 10.35
CA THR A 50 13.02 -10.98 9.21
C THR A 50 14.01 -11.67 8.28
N GLU A 51 15.23 -11.14 8.15
CA GLU A 51 16.27 -11.65 7.27
C GLU A 51 17.11 -12.78 7.89
N ILE A 52 17.30 -13.87 7.14
CA ILE A 52 18.09 -15.02 7.60
C ILE A 52 19.56 -14.68 7.88
N GLY A 53 20.12 -13.67 7.19
CA GLY A 53 21.48 -13.19 7.41
C GLY A 53 21.68 -12.60 8.80
N GLU A 54 20.73 -11.82 9.29
CA GLU A 54 20.75 -11.24 10.63
C GLU A 54 20.59 -12.29 11.72
N VAL A 55 19.65 -13.23 11.52
CA VAL A 55 19.42 -14.36 12.42
C VAL A 55 20.70 -15.19 12.57
N ASN A 56 21.39 -15.49 11.46
CA ASN A 56 22.65 -16.22 11.49
C ASN A 56 23.75 -15.49 12.29
N ARG A 57 23.89 -14.17 12.13
CA ARG A 57 24.87 -13.38 12.89
C ARG A 57 24.58 -13.42 14.39
N THR A 58 23.31 -13.34 14.76
CA THR A 58 22.88 -13.40 16.16
C THR A 58 23.13 -14.78 16.76
N VAL A 59 22.81 -15.86 16.02
CA VAL A 59 23.08 -17.25 16.43
C VAL A 59 24.58 -17.48 16.65
N GLU A 60 25.46 -16.92 15.82
CA GLU A 60 26.92 -17.06 15.99
C GLU A 60 27.41 -16.34 17.25
N LYS A 61 26.89 -15.15 17.58
CA LYS A 61 27.21 -14.46 18.84
C LYS A 61 26.85 -15.32 20.06
N VAL A 62 25.65 -15.92 20.06
CA VAL A 62 25.19 -16.75 21.17
C VAL A 62 25.95 -18.08 21.23
N LYS A 63 26.35 -18.62 20.08
CA LYS A 63 27.22 -19.80 20.02
C LYS A 63 28.55 -19.56 20.73
N ILE A 64 29.19 -18.41 20.51
CA ILE A 64 30.45 -18.04 21.19
C ILE A 64 30.24 -17.99 22.71
N ILE A 65 29.11 -17.43 23.17
CA ILE A 65 28.76 -17.40 24.59
C ILE A 65 28.57 -18.83 25.14
N TYR A 66 27.85 -19.68 24.41
CA TYR A 66 27.64 -21.07 24.78
C TYR A 66 28.94 -21.88 24.84
N GLU A 67 29.85 -21.73 23.88
CA GLU A 67 31.15 -22.42 23.90
C GLU A 67 31.96 -22.06 25.14
N LYS A 68 31.89 -20.78 25.56
CA LYS A 68 32.56 -20.31 26.77
C LYS A 68 31.92 -20.85 28.05
N PHE A 69 30.60 -20.88 28.12
CA PHE A 69 29.85 -21.33 29.30
C PHE A 69 29.08 -22.62 29.04
N HIS A 70 29.73 -23.60 28.42
CA HIS A 70 29.06 -24.80 27.88
C HIS A 70 28.37 -25.67 28.94
N ASN A 71 28.70 -25.51 30.23
CA ASN A 71 28.06 -26.23 31.34
C ASN A 71 26.86 -25.50 31.96
N SER A 72 26.60 -24.26 31.55
CA SER A 72 25.43 -23.48 31.98
C SER A 72 24.17 -23.95 31.26
N GLU A 73 23.19 -24.44 32.00
CA GLU A 73 21.89 -24.83 31.44
C GLU A 73 21.14 -23.62 30.87
N GLU A 74 21.22 -22.46 31.53
CA GLU A 74 20.53 -21.24 31.10
C GLU A 74 21.05 -20.74 29.74
N ILE A 75 22.37 -20.70 29.57
CA ILE A 75 22.99 -20.30 28.29
C ILE A 75 22.75 -21.36 27.21
N ALA A 76 22.76 -22.64 27.58
CA ALA A 76 22.41 -23.72 26.67
C ALA A 76 20.95 -23.62 26.17
N SER A 77 20.03 -23.26 27.07
CA SER A 77 18.62 -23.00 26.75
C SER A 77 18.48 -21.84 25.77
N TRP A 78 19.18 -20.71 26.02
CA TRP A 78 19.24 -19.61 25.06
C TRP A 78 19.75 -20.07 23.70
N TYR A 79 20.88 -20.77 23.64
CA TYR A 79 21.43 -21.21 22.37
C TYR A 79 20.47 -22.16 21.61
N ALA A 80 19.82 -23.08 22.31
CA ALA A 80 18.77 -23.95 21.75
C ALA A 80 17.58 -23.13 21.21
N TRP A 81 17.16 -22.08 21.91
CA TRP A 81 16.10 -21.17 21.47
C TRP A 81 16.46 -20.43 20.16
N PHE A 82 17.69 -19.95 20.03
CA PHE A 82 18.14 -19.31 18.79
C PHE A 82 18.21 -20.33 17.63
N LEU A 83 18.72 -21.53 17.91
CA LEU A 83 18.80 -22.58 16.90
C LEU A 83 17.41 -23.01 16.40
N LYS A 84 16.40 -23.16 17.29
CA LYS A 84 15.04 -23.51 16.83
C LYS A 84 14.41 -22.40 15.99
N ASN A 85 14.71 -21.13 16.28
CA ASN A 85 14.25 -20.00 15.47
C ASN A 85 14.94 -19.96 14.10
N LEU A 86 16.24 -20.29 14.07
CA LEU A 86 16.98 -20.46 12.82
C LEU A 86 16.39 -21.60 11.96
N VAL A 87 16.03 -22.74 12.56
CA VAL A 87 15.34 -23.84 11.86
C VAL A 87 14.06 -23.34 11.21
N ALA A 88 13.24 -22.53 11.89
CA ALA A 88 12.00 -22.01 11.33
C ALA A 88 12.24 -21.18 10.04
N LYS A 89 13.30 -20.37 10.00
CA LYS A 89 13.66 -19.48 8.89
C LYS A 89 14.38 -20.19 7.73
N GLN A 90 15.10 -21.28 7.99
CA GLN A 90 15.80 -22.03 6.95
C GLN A 90 14.82 -22.69 5.96
N THR A 91 15.01 -22.46 4.66
CA THR A 91 14.23 -23.07 3.59
C THR A 91 14.83 -24.40 3.13
N GLU A 92 16.16 -24.51 3.09
CA GLU A 92 16.86 -25.74 2.73
C GLU A 92 16.80 -26.79 3.85
N ILE A 93 16.23 -27.96 3.53
CA ILE A 93 15.98 -29.03 4.49
C ILE A 93 17.28 -29.59 5.12
N GLU A 94 18.38 -29.64 4.37
CA GLU A 94 19.67 -30.12 4.88
C GLU A 94 20.25 -29.19 5.95
N LYS A 95 20.14 -27.87 5.76
CA LYS A 95 20.57 -26.86 6.74
C LYS A 95 19.70 -26.94 8.00
N ALA A 96 18.39 -27.10 7.84
CA ALA A 96 17.46 -27.33 8.94
C ALA A 96 17.83 -28.58 9.74
N ASN A 97 18.09 -29.71 9.08
CA ASN A 97 18.52 -30.96 9.73
C ASN A 97 19.81 -30.77 10.54
N ARG A 98 20.84 -30.14 9.97
CA ARG A 98 22.12 -29.88 10.68
C ARG A 98 21.91 -29.01 11.92
N THR A 99 21.01 -28.03 11.83
CA THR A 99 20.68 -27.13 12.95
C THR A 99 19.90 -27.87 14.04
N VAL A 100 18.94 -28.72 13.67
CA VAL A 100 18.22 -29.60 14.62
C VAL A 100 19.17 -30.56 15.33
N GLU A 101 20.20 -31.09 14.65
CA GLU A 101 21.20 -31.96 15.27
C GLU A 101 22.03 -31.22 16.33
N LYS A 102 22.31 -29.92 16.14
CA LYS A 102 22.93 -29.10 17.18
C LYS A 102 22.03 -28.96 18.42
N VAL A 103 20.73 -28.74 18.23
CA VAL A 103 19.76 -28.69 19.34
C VAL A 103 19.69 -30.03 20.06
N LYS A 104 19.76 -31.15 19.32
CA LYS A 104 19.81 -32.50 19.89
C LYS A 104 21.02 -32.67 20.81
N ILE A 105 22.22 -32.27 20.38
CA ILE A 105 23.45 -32.36 21.20
C ILE A 105 23.28 -31.59 22.52
N ILE A 106 22.67 -30.40 22.48
CA ILE A 106 22.38 -29.61 23.68
C ILE A 106 21.39 -30.36 24.58
N TYR A 107 20.32 -30.90 24.01
CA TYR A 107 19.34 -31.70 24.76
C TYR A 107 19.95 -32.96 25.39
N GLU A 108 20.81 -33.69 24.69
CA GLU A 108 21.47 -34.88 25.25
C GLU A 108 22.34 -34.52 26.46
N LYS A 109 23.02 -33.37 26.42
CA LYS A 109 23.80 -32.85 27.54
C LYS A 109 22.92 -32.47 28.73
N PHE A 110 21.81 -31.77 28.49
CA PHE A 110 20.87 -31.29 29.51
C PHE A 110 19.54 -32.05 29.47
N HIS A 111 19.61 -33.38 29.42
CA HIS A 111 18.45 -34.24 29.10
C HIS A 111 17.30 -34.16 30.11
N ASN A 112 17.54 -33.67 31.34
CA ASN A 112 16.50 -33.50 32.35
C ASN A 112 15.85 -32.11 32.34
N SER A 113 16.35 -31.18 31.52
CA SER A 113 15.77 -29.86 31.36
C SER A 113 14.52 -29.91 30.49
N GLU A 114 13.36 -29.64 31.07
CA GLU A 114 12.09 -29.55 30.33
C GLU A 114 12.13 -28.41 29.29
N GLU A 115 12.79 -27.30 29.60
CA GLU A 115 12.86 -26.15 28.71
C GLU A 115 13.63 -26.47 27.43
N ILE A 116 14.84 -27.04 27.56
CA ILE A 116 15.65 -27.47 26.42
C ILE A 116 14.95 -28.60 25.65
N ALA A 117 14.31 -29.54 26.34
CA ALA A 117 13.50 -30.58 25.72
C ALA A 117 12.36 -29.99 24.87
N SER A 118 11.70 -28.94 25.37
CA SER A 118 10.69 -28.22 24.61
C SER A 118 11.27 -27.51 23.38
N TRP A 119 12.45 -26.90 23.46
CA TRP A 119 13.08 -26.30 22.29
C TRP A 119 13.46 -27.33 21.24
N TYR A 120 13.92 -28.50 21.68
CA TYR A 120 14.22 -29.60 20.77
C TYR A 120 12.95 -30.16 20.11
N ALA A 121 11.87 -30.36 20.88
CA ALA A 121 10.58 -30.77 20.36
C ALA A 121 10.01 -29.76 19.34
N GLU A 122 10.12 -28.45 19.61
CA GLU A 122 9.72 -27.41 18.67
C GLU A 122 10.54 -27.46 17.37
N ALA A 123 11.86 -27.59 17.47
CA ALA A 123 12.75 -27.67 16.31
C ALA A 123 12.43 -28.90 15.44
N LEU A 124 12.17 -30.06 16.06
CA LEU A 124 11.73 -31.27 15.38
C LEU A 124 10.36 -31.09 14.71
N PHE A 125 9.39 -30.45 15.38
CA PHE A 125 8.11 -30.11 14.78
C PHE A 125 8.26 -29.24 13.53
N LYS A 126 9.08 -28.17 13.60
CA LYS A 126 9.37 -27.30 12.45
C LYS A 126 10.05 -28.06 11.32
N LEU A 127 10.89 -29.03 11.64
CA LEU A 127 11.50 -29.92 10.66
C LEU A 127 10.46 -30.84 10.00
N THR A 128 9.54 -31.43 10.77
CA THR A 128 8.42 -32.24 10.24
C THR A 128 7.53 -31.46 9.29
N ASP A 129 7.33 -30.17 9.53
CA ASP A 129 6.57 -29.29 8.62
C ASP A 129 7.26 -29.16 7.25
N LYS A 130 8.59 -29.02 7.24
CA LYS A 130 9.40 -28.84 6.03
C LYS A 130 9.70 -30.12 5.26
N GLN A 131 9.68 -31.28 5.92
CA GLN A 131 9.93 -32.56 5.26
C GLN A 131 8.77 -32.91 4.33
N THR A 132 9.03 -33.29 3.09
CA THR A 132 7.97 -33.75 2.17
C THR A 132 7.80 -35.28 2.21
N GLU A 133 8.88 -36.03 2.41
CA GLU A 133 8.86 -37.48 2.52
C GLU A 133 8.24 -37.96 3.84
N ILE A 134 7.18 -38.74 3.74
CA ILE A 134 6.42 -39.27 4.88
C ILE A 134 7.28 -40.12 5.84
N GLU A 135 8.22 -40.91 5.33
CA GLU A 135 9.11 -41.73 6.16
C GLU A 135 10.03 -40.90 7.05
N LYS A 136 10.59 -39.80 6.51
CA LYS A 136 11.42 -38.86 7.26
C LYS A 136 10.58 -38.11 8.30
N ALA A 137 9.38 -37.68 7.93
CA ALA A 137 8.42 -37.07 8.84
C ALA A 137 8.07 -38.00 10.01
N ASN A 138 7.74 -39.27 9.73
CA ASN A 138 7.46 -40.28 10.76
C ASN A 138 8.63 -40.47 11.72
N ARG A 139 9.86 -40.63 11.23
CA ARG A 139 11.05 -40.77 12.07
C ARG A 139 11.26 -39.55 12.98
N THR A 140 10.97 -38.36 12.47
CA THR A 140 11.09 -37.11 13.23
C THR A 140 10.00 -37.01 14.30
N VAL A 141 8.76 -37.37 13.98
CA VAL A 141 7.63 -37.42 14.92
C VAL A 141 7.88 -38.43 16.04
N GLU A 142 8.51 -39.58 15.75
CA GLU A 142 8.87 -40.56 16.78
C GLU A 142 9.90 -40.01 17.77
N LYS A 143 10.84 -39.16 17.32
CA LYS A 143 11.74 -38.44 18.24
C LYS A 143 10.97 -37.50 19.17
N VAL A 144 9.99 -36.76 18.65
CA VAL A 144 9.13 -35.88 19.47
C VAL A 144 8.31 -36.70 20.48
N LYS A 145 7.81 -37.88 20.07
CA LYS A 145 7.11 -38.80 20.95
C LYS A 145 7.97 -39.24 22.13
N ILE A 146 9.23 -39.63 21.90
CA ILE A 146 10.16 -40.02 22.97
C ILE A 146 10.35 -38.88 23.99
N ILE A 147 10.46 -37.63 23.52
CA ILE A 147 10.56 -36.46 24.40
C ILE A 147 9.26 -36.29 25.20
N TYR A 148 8.10 -36.41 24.55
CA TYR A 148 6.80 -36.33 25.20
C TYR A 148 6.60 -37.43 26.25
N GLU A 149 6.98 -38.68 25.98
CA GLU A 149 6.88 -39.77 26.97
C GLU A 149 7.71 -39.49 28.22
N LYS A 150 8.91 -38.91 28.05
CA LYS A 150 9.75 -38.48 29.17
C LYS A 150 9.11 -37.33 29.97
N PHE A 151 8.54 -36.33 29.29
CA PHE A 151 7.94 -35.14 29.90
C PHE A 151 6.41 -35.12 29.71
N HIS A 152 5.74 -36.23 30.01
CA HIS A 152 4.33 -36.45 29.64
C HIS A 152 3.33 -35.49 30.29
N ASN A 153 3.72 -34.78 31.36
CA ASN A 153 2.88 -33.77 32.02
C ASN A 153 3.12 -32.34 31.51
N SER A 154 4.11 -32.14 30.63
CA SER A 154 4.38 -30.84 30.01
C SER A 154 3.37 -30.57 28.89
N GLU A 155 2.47 -29.62 29.12
CA GLU A 155 1.53 -29.13 28.08
C GLU A 155 2.29 -28.61 26.85
N ARG A 156 3.43 -27.95 27.07
CA ARG A 156 4.23 -27.34 26.01
C ARG A 156 4.79 -28.39 25.06
N ILE A 157 5.37 -29.46 25.58
CA ILE A 157 5.91 -30.57 24.79
C ILE A 157 4.76 -31.37 24.14
N ALA A 158 3.66 -31.60 24.87
CA ALA A 158 2.46 -32.22 24.31
C ALA A 158 1.92 -31.44 23.11
N SER A 159 1.92 -30.11 23.19
CA SER A 159 1.52 -29.25 22.07
C SER A 159 2.42 -29.40 20.86
N TRP A 160 3.75 -29.49 21.04
CA TRP A 160 4.65 -29.72 19.92
C TRP A 160 4.48 -31.10 19.29
N TYR A 161 4.22 -32.11 20.12
CA TYR A 161 3.90 -33.45 19.62
C TYR A 161 2.57 -33.47 18.84
N ALA A 162 1.54 -32.82 19.36
CA ALA A 162 0.25 -32.64 18.66
C ALA A 162 0.42 -31.91 17.33
N GLY A 163 1.24 -30.84 17.29
CA GLY A 163 1.57 -30.14 16.05
C GLY A 163 2.30 -31.02 15.05
N ALA A 164 3.28 -31.81 15.49
CA ALA A 164 4.03 -32.72 14.63
C ALA A 164 3.13 -33.82 14.04
N LEU A 165 2.24 -34.39 14.86
CA LEU A 165 1.23 -35.35 14.41
C LEU A 165 0.24 -34.71 13.43
N SER A 166 -0.25 -33.50 13.68
CA SER A 166 -1.11 -32.77 12.73
C SER A 166 -0.42 -32.56 11.38
N LYS A 167 0.88 -32.24 11.36
CA LYS A 167 1.69 -32.13 10.13
C LYS A 167 1.97 -33.47 9.46
N LEU A 168 1.95 -34.56 10.21
CA LEU A 168 2.05 -35.91 9.67
C LEU A 168 0.74 -36.37 9.05
N THR A 169 -0.42 -36.06 9.65
CA THR A 169 -1.75 -36.34 9.09
C THR A 169 -1.90 -35.74 7.69
N ASP A 170 -1.38 -34.53 7.49
CA ASP A 170 -1.36 -33.85 6.19
C ASP A 170 -0.69 -34.68 5.09
N LYS A 171 0.42 -35.34 5.45
CA LYS A 171 1.30 -36.11 4.56
C LYS A 171 0.82 -37.54 4.35
N GLN A 172 -0.12 -38.01 5.18
CA GLN A 172 -0.68 -39.35 5.09
C GLN A 172 -1.77 -39.38 4.03
N THR A 173 -1.62 -40.29 3.07
CA THR A 173 -2.62 -40.54 2.01
C THR A 173 -3.68 -41.53 2.45
N GLU A 174 -3.31 -42.53 3.26
CA GLU A 174 -4.21 -43.56 3.76
C GLU A 174 -5.07 -43.04 4.92
N ILE A 175 -6.39 -43.03 4.75
CA ILE A 175 -7.35 -42.55 5.76
C ILE A 175 -7.23 -43.29 7.10
N GLU A 176 -6.96 -44.60 7.10
CA GLU A 176 -6.78 -45.37 8.33
C GLU A 176 -5.57 -44.91 9.15
N LYS A 177 -4.46 -44.58 8.47
CA LYS A 177 -3.24 -44.07 9.12
C LYS A 177 -3.48 -42.66 9.64
N ALA A 178 -4.15 -41.81 8.85
CA ALA A 178 -4.57 -40.47 9.26
C ALA A 178 -5.45 -40.51 10.52
N ASN A 179 -6.47 -41.37 10.54
CA ASN A 179 -7.34 -41.57 11.70
C ASN A 179 -6.57 -41.98 12.96
N ARG A 180 -5.65 -42.94 12.86
CA ARG A 180 -4.81 -43.35 14.01
C ARG A 180 -3.93 -42.20 14.51
N THR A 181 -3.44 -41.34 13.62
CA THR A 181 -2.67 -40.15 13.99
C THR A 181 -3.56 -39.11 14.68
N VAL A 182 -4.75 -38.85 14.17
CA VAL A 182 -5.74 -37.93 14.77
C VAL A 182 -6.17 -38.41 16.16
N GLU A 183 -6.35 -39.71 16.37
CA GLU A 183 -6.71 -40.26 17.68
C GLU A 183 -5.61 -40.01 18.72
N LYS A 184 -4.32 -40.07 18.33
CA LYS A 184 -3.22 -39.69 19.23
C LYS A 184 -3.28 -38.21 19.63
N VAL A 185 -3.66 -37.32 18.70
CA VAL A 185 -3.86 -35.90 18.99
C VAL A 185 -5.05 -35.69 19.92
N LYS A 186 -6.15 -36.44 19.69
CA LYS A 186 -7.34 -36.42 20.55
C LYS A 186 -7.02 -36.81 21.99
N ILE A 187 -6.25 -37.87 22.22
CA ILE A 187 -5.83 -38.29 23.57
C ILE A 187 -5.09 -37.15 24.31
N MET A 188 -4.22 -36.41 23.60
CA MET A 188 -3.55 -35.25 24.18
C MET A 188 -4.51 -34.09 24.44
N TYR A 189 -5.46 -33.84 23.54
CA TYR A 189 -6.50 -32.84 23.74
C TYR A 189 -7.37 -33.17 24.96
N GLU A 190 -7.77 -34.43 25.15
CA GLU A 190 -8.54 -34.85 26.33
C GLU A 190 -7.75 -34.67 27.62
N LYS A 191 -6.46 -35.02 27.61
CA LYS A 191 -5.55 -34.80 28.76
C LYS A 191 -5.40 -33.32 29.09
N PHE A 192 -5.19 -32.47 28.10
CA PHE A 192 -4.98 -31.03 28.24
C PHE A 192 -6.16 -30.22 27.68
N HIS A 193 -7.37 -30.55 28.12
CA HIS A 193 -8.62 -30.06 27.51
C HIS A 193 -8.80 -28.54 27.55
N ASN A 194 -8.10 -27.81 28.42
CA ASN A 194 -8.15 -26.34 28.48
C ASN A 194 -7.04 -25.65 27.67
N SER A 195 -6.16 -26.42 27.02
CA SER A 195 -5.10 -25.88 26.17
C SER A 195 -5.66 -25.49 24.80
N GLU A 196 -5.82 -24.20 24.56
CA GLU A 196 -6.21 -23.65 23.24
C GLU A 196 -5.25 -24.14 22.15
N ARG A 197 -3.96 -24.25 22.47
CA ARG A 197 -2.93 -24.60 21.51
C ARG A 197 -3.05 -26.05 21.04
N ILE A 198 -3.30 -26.98 21.96
CA ILE A 198 -3.53 -28.39 21.62
C ILE A 198 -4.88 -28.54 20.91
N ALA A 199 -5.90 -27.81 21.36
CA ALA A 199 -7.20 -27.77 20.69
C ALA A 199 -7.09 -27.31 19.22
N SER A 200 -6.28 -26.28 18.95
CA SER A 200 -5.98 -25.81 17.60
C SER A 200 -5.27 -26.87 16.76
N TRP A 201 -4.30 -27.60 17.32
CA TRP A 201 -3.66 -28.71 16.59
C TRP A 201 -4.61 -29.87 16.33
N TYR A 202 -5.52 -30.15 17.26
CA TYR A 202 -6.55 -31.18 17.08
C TYR A 202 -7.54 -30.79 16.00
N ALA A 203 -8.04 -29.55 16.01
CA ALA A 203 -8.86 -28.99 14.94
C ALA A 203 -8.13 -29.08 13.59
N GLY A 204 -6.88 -28.64 13.50
CA GLY A 204 -6.10 -28.73 12.26
C GLY A 204 -5.85 -30.17 11.80
N ALA A 205 -5.69 -31.13 12.70
CA ALA A 205 -5.54 -32.55 12.35
C ALA A 205 -6.87 -33.16 11.84
N LEU A 206 -8.00 -32.81 12.45
CA LEU A 206 -9.34 -33.16 11.99
C LEU A 206 -9.64 -32.54 10.62
N SER A 207 -9.34 -31.26 10.45
CA SER A 207 -9.44 -30.54 9.19
C SER A 207 -8.66 -31.25 8.07
N LYS A 208 -7.40 -31.63 8.28
CA LYS A 208 -6.62 -32.36 7.26
C LYS A 208 -7.11 -33.78 6.99
N LEU A 209 -7.82 -34.39 7.93
CA LEU A 209 -8.41 -35.70 7.75
C LEU A 209 -9.55 -35.64 6.71
N THR A 210 -10.28 -34.52 6.62
CA THR A 210 -11.40 -34.42 5.68
C THR A 210 -10.96 -34.50 4.22
N ASP A 211 -9.74 -34.06 3.87
CA ASP A 211 -9.23 -34.21 2.50
C ASP A 211 -9.05 -35.69 2.09
N LYS A 212 -9.11 -36.62 3.06
CA LYS A 212 -8.94 -38.07 2.85
C LYS A 212 -10.28 -38.80 2.98
N GLN A 213 -11.33 -38.10 3.39
CA GLN A 213 -12.70 -38.63 3.50
C GLN A 213 -13.38 -38.51 2.14
N THR A 214 -14.04 -39.59 1.69
CA THR A 214 -14.76 -39.61 0.41
C THR A 214 -16.26 -39.39 0.59
N GLU A 215 -16.79 -39.70 1.77
CA GLU A 215 -18.22 -39.58 2.08
C GLU A 215 -18.50 -38.27 2.80
N ILE A 216 -19.46 -37.49 2.30
CA ILE A 216 -19.84 -36.18 2.89
C ILE A 216 -20.35 -36.32 4.34
N GLU A 217 -20.94 -37.46 4.70
CA GLU A 217 -21.39 -37.73 6.07
C GLU A 217 -20.20 -37.78 7.05
N ASP A 218 -19.08 -38.36 6.64
CA ASP A 218 -17.87 -38.41 7.45
C ASP A 218 -17.23 -37.03 7.61
N VAL A 219 -17.27 -36.20 6.55
CA VAL A 219 -16.87 -34.78 6.60
C VAL A 219 -17.75 -34.02 7.58
N ASN A 220 -19.08 -34.19 7.52
CA ASN A 220 -20.02 -33.54 8.43
C ASN A 220 -19.79 -33.93 9.89
N ARG A 221 -19.49 -35.20 10.18
CA ARG A 221 -19.11 -35.65 11.53
C ARG A 221 -17.83 -34.97 12.01
N THR A 222 -16.86 -34.77 11.13
CA THR A 222 -15.62 -34.05 11.44
C THR A 222 -15.88 -32.55 11.68
N VAL A 223 -16.73 -31.92 10.87
CA VAL A 223 -17.17 -30.52 11.02
C VAL A 223 -17.82 -30.29 12.38
N GLU A 224 -18.69 -31.21 12.84
CA GLU A 224 -19.31 -31.08 14.16
C GLU A 224 -18.29 -31.21 15.31
N LYS A 225 -17.29 -32.10 15.18
CA LYS A 225 -16.19 -32.18 16.16
C LYS A 225 -15.40 -30.86 16.24
N VAL A 226 -15.06 -30.26 15.10
CA VAL A 226 -14.34 -28.97 15.06
C VAL A 226 -15.22 -27.83 15.58
N LYS A 227 -16.52 -27.85 15.29
CA LYS A 227 -17.48 -26.88 15.83
C LYS A 227 -17.53 -26.91 17.36
N ILE A 228 -17.57 -28.10 17.98
CA ILE A 228 -17.53 -28.23 19.45
C ILE A 228 -16.24 -27.62 20.02
N ILE A 229 -15.11 -27.81 19.36
CA ILE A 229 -13.83 -27.18 19.75
C ILE A 229 -13.93 -25.66 19.62
N TYR A 230 -14.47 -25.15 18.51
CA TYR A 230 -14.68 -23.72 18.29
C TYR A 230 -15.60 -23.10 19.34
N GLU A 231 -16.74 -23.71 19.66
CA GLU A 231 -17.66 -23.20 20.69
C GLU A 231 -16.97 -23.09 22.07
N LYS A 232 -16.16 -24.09 22.42
CA LYS A 232 -15.36 -24.07 23.65
C LYS A 232 -14.33 -22.94 23.66
N PHE A 233 -13.65 -22.71 22.53
CA PHE A 233 -12.61 -21.69 22.38
C PHE A 233 -13.05 -20.55 21.45
N HIS A 234 -14.27 -20.04 21.66
CA HIS A 234 -14.94 -19.12 20.72
C HIS A 234 -14.16 -17.83 20.43
N ASN A 235 -13.24 -17.41 21.31
CA ASN A 235 -12.41 -16.21 21.12
C ASN A 235 -11.05 -16.49 20.46
N SER A 236 -10.74 -17.74 20.14
CA SER A 236 -9.49 -18.11 19.45
C SER A 236 -9.63 -17.94 17.94
N GLU A 237 -8.95 -16.93 17.39
CA GLU A 237 -8.89 -16.71 15.93
C GLU A 237 -8.32 -17.93 15.18
N LYS A 238 -7.32 -18.63 15.75
CA LYS A 238 -6.71 -19.82 15.12
C LYS A 238 -7.69 -20.96 14.97
N ILE A 239 -8.52 -21.20 15.98
CA ILE A 239 -9.54 -22.27 15.94
C ILE A 239 -10.70 -21.83 15.04
N ALA A 240 -11.08 -20.56 15.09
CA ALA A 240 -12.06 -19.97 14.18
C ALA A 240 -11.64 -20.12 12.71
N SER A 241 -10.37 -19.87 12.39
CA SER A 241 -9.80 -20.07 11.05
C SER A 241 -9.92 -21.54 10.61
N TRP A 242 -9.54 -22.51 11.45
CA TRP A 242 -9.72 -23.94 11.12
C TRP A 242 -11.18 -24.31 10.87
N TYR A 243 -12.11 -23.77 11.65
CA TYR A 243 -13.53 -24.01 11.47
C TYR A 243 -14.06 -23.40 10.17
N ALA A 244 -13.71 -22.14 9.88
CA ALA A 244 -14.08 -21.45 8.65
C ALA A 244 -13.51 -22.14 7.40
N TRP A 245 -12.24 -22.55 7.44
CA TRP A 245 -11.59 -23.33 6.37
C TRP A 245 -12.33 -24.65 6.09
N LEU A 246 -12.68 -25.38 7.16
CA LEU A 246 -13.38 -26.65 7.04
C LEU A 246 -14.78 -26.48 6.46
N LEU A 247 -15.50 -25.44 6.89
CA LEU A 247 -16.80 -25.08 6.34
C LEU A 247 -16.70 -24.68 4.86
N GLN A 248 -15.68 -23.92 4.45
CA GLN A 248 -15.45 -23.60 3.04
C GLN A 248 -15.23 -24.87 2.19
N ASN A 249 -14.45 -25.82 2.68
CA ASN A 249 -14.24 -27.08 1.98
C ASN A 249 -15.54 -27.90 1.91
N LEU A 250 -16.33 -27.91 2.99
CA LEU A 250 -17.66 -28.52 2.96
C LEU A 250 -18.56 -27.86 1.91
N VAL A 251 -18.54 -26.52 1.78
CA VAL A 251 -19.26 -25.82 0.70
C VAL A 251 -18.80 -26.29 -0.66
N ALA A 252 -17.51 -26.58 -0.87
CA ALA A 252 -17.00 -27.07 -2.16
C ALA A 252 -17.65 -28.40 -2.56
N GLU A 253 -17.80 -29.32 -1.61
CA GLU A 253 -18.33 -30.68 -1.80
C GLU A 253 -19.87 -30.76 -1.83
N GLN A 254 -20.57 -29.86 -1.13
CA GLN A 254 -22.03 -29.85 -1.09
C GLN A 254 -22.66 -29.55 -2.46
N THR A 255 -23.63 -30.34 -2.89
CA THR A 255 -24.31 -30.15 -4.19
C THR A 255 -25.66 -29.43 -4.07
N GLU A 256 -26.33 -29.52 -2.92
CA GLU A 256 -27.62 -28.86 -2.70
C GLU A 256 -27.43 -27.40 -2.25
N ILE A 257 -27.97 -26.44 -3.03
CA ILE A 257 -27.80 -25.01 -2.76
C ILE A 257 -28.34 -24.58 -1.38
N GLY A 258 -29.40 -25.22 -0.89
CA GLY A 258 -29.96 -24.97 0.44
C GLY A 258 -29.00 -25.34 1.57
N GLU A 259 -28.21 -26.40 1.40
CA GLU A 259 -27.15 -26.76 2.36
C GLU A 259 -25.94 -25.85 2.24
N VAL A 260 -25.52 -25.55 1.00
CA VAL A 260 -24.45 -24.60 0.69
C VAL A 260 -24.69 -23.26 1.39
N ASN A 261 -25.88 -22.68 1.21
CA ASN A 261 -26.23 -21.38 1.79
C ASN A 261 -26.21 -21.40 3.32
N ARG A 262 -26.66 -22.49 3.96
CA ARG A 262 -26.58 -22.65 5.42
C ARG A 262 -25.13 -22.74 5.90
N THR A 263 -24.26 -23.42 5.15
CA THR A 263 -22.84 -23.52 5.48
C THR A 263 -22.12 -22.18 5.30
N VAL A 264 -22.39 -21.46 4.21
CA VAL A 264 -21.87 -20.11 3.96
C VAL A 264 -22.27 -19.14 5.07
N GLU A 265 -23.52 -19.19 5.56
CA GLU A 265 -23.96 -18.33 6.66
C GLU A 265 -23.18 -18.62 7.96
N LYS A 266 -22.82 -19.89 8.22
CA LYS A 266 -21.93 -20.22 9.36
C LYS A 266 -20.55 -19.58 9.20
N VAL A 267 -19.97 -19.59 7.99
CA VAL A 267 -18.67 -18.94 7.72
C VAL A 267 -18.78 -17.43 7.91
N LYS A 268 -19.88 -16.82 7.45
CA LYS A 268 -20.17 -15.40 7.65
C LYS A 268 -20.22 -15.02 9.13
N ILE A 269 -20.92 -15.80 9.97
CA ILE A 269 -20.97 -15.56 11.42
C ILE A 269 -19.56 -15.59 12.04
N VAL A 270 -18.71 -16.52 11.60
CA VAL A 270 -17.31 -16.57 12.05
C VAL A 270 -16.55 -15.33 11.58
N TYR A 271 -16.73 -14.91 10.33
CA TYR A 271 -16.12 -13.70 9.78
C TYR A 271 -16.55 -12.43 10.51
N GLU A 272 -17.85 -12.23 10.78
CA GLU A 272 -18.35 -11.03 11.48
C GLU A 272 -17.71 -10.87 12.87
N LYS A 273 -17.50 -11.99 13.57
CA LYS A 273 -16.80 -12.00 14.86
C LYS A 273 -15.32 -11.62 14.74
N PHE A 274 -14.67 -11.99 13.64
CA PHE A 274 -13.25 -11.76 13.39
C PHE A 274 -13.03 -10.91 12.12
N HIS A 275 -13.78 -9.83 11.96
CA HIS A 275 -13.84 -9.05 10.70
C HIS A 275 -12.51 -8.40 10.28
N ASN A 276 -11.54 -8.30 11.20
CA ASN A 276 -10.19 -7.80 10.94
C ASN A 276 -9.18 -8.90 10.56
N SER A 277 -9.58 -10.18 10.60
CA SER A 277 -8.71 -11.30 10.26
C SER A 277 -8.70 -11.51 8.74
N GLU A 278 -7.56 -11.23 8.11
CA GLU A 278 -7.37 -11.47 6.66
C GLU A 278 -7.55 -12.95 6.30
N GLU A 279 -7.11 -13.87 7.18
CA GLU A 279 -7.21 -15.31 6.95
C GLU A 279 -8.67 -15.78 6.92
N ILE A 280 -9.48 -15.37 7.91
CA ILE A 280 -10.91 -15.73 7.97
C ILE A 280 -11.71 -15.04 6.85
N ALA A 281 -11.38 -13.78 6.52
CA ALA A 281 -11.96 -13.09 5.37
C ALA A 281 -11.70 -13.86 4.06
N SER A 282 -10.49 -14.42 3.90
CA SER A 282 -10.14 -15.26 2.75
C SER A 282 -11.01 -16.52 2.67
N TRP A 283 -11.22 -17.20 3.79
CA TRP A 283 -12.09 -18.38 3.85
C TRP A 283 -13.55 -18.05 3.56
N TYR A 284 -14.05 -16.91 4.06
CA TYR A 284 -15.40 -16.47 3.76
C TYR A 284 -15.59 -16.15 2.27
N ALA A 285 -14.69 -15.39 1.66
CA ALA A 285 -14.73 -15.14 0.22
C ALA A 285 -14.57 -16.41 -0.61
N GLY A 286 -13.76 -17.36 -0.16
CA GLY A 286 -13.64 -18.68 -0.78
C GLY A 286 -14.94 -19.49 -0.71
N ALA A 287 -15.64 -19.45 0.42
CA ALA A 287 -16.95 -20.09 0.58
C ALA A 287 -18.01 -19.44 -0.32
N LEU A 288 -18.01 -18.10 -0.41
CA LEU A 288 -18.84 -17.34 -1.34
C LEU A 288 -18.55 -17.71 -2.80
N SER A 289 -17.28 -17.86 -3.20
CA SER A 289 -16.93 -18.31 -4.55
C SER A 289 -17.41 -19.73 -4.84
N ASN A 290 -17.23 -20.66 -3.91
CA ASN A 290 -17.68 -22.04 -4.08
C ASN A 290 -19.21 -22.14 -4.12
N SER A 291 -19.92 -21.20 -3.50
CA SER A 291 -21.38 -21.05 -3.59
C SER A 291 -21.80 -20.43 -4.92
N ALA A 292 -21.11 -19.39 -5.39
CA ALA A 292 -21.35 -18.78 -6.70
C ALA A 292 -21.23 -19.79 -7.85
N ASP A 293 -20.24 -20.69 -7.78
CA ASP A 293 -20.06 -21.77 -8.77
C ASP A 293 -21.27 -22.76 -8.82
N LYS A 294 -22.18 -22.71 -7.85
CA LYS A 294 -23.39 -23.56 -7.72
C LYS A 294 -24.71 -22.80 -7.90
N GLN A 295 -24.66 -21.46 -7.93
CA GLN A 295 -25.84 -20.61 -8.12
C GLN A 295 -26.22 -20.58 -9.61
N THR A 296 -27.53 -20.59 -9.88
CA THR A 296 -28.07 -20.46 -11.25
C THR A 296 -28.83 -19.15 -11.45
N GLU A 297 -29.22 -18.48 -10.35
CA GLU A 297 -29.96 -17.22 -10.38
C GLU A 297 -29.00 -16.02 -10.31
N ILE A 298 -29.18 -15.07 -11.25
CA ILE A 298 -28.36 -13.86 -11.35
C ILE A 298 -28.44 -13.00 -10.08
N GLU A 299 -29.58 -12.97 -9.40
CA GLU A 299 -29.75 -12.13 -8.20
C GLU A 299 -28.98 -12.68 -6.99
N GLU A 300 -28.88 -14.01 -6.86
CA GLU A 300 -28.02 -14.65 -5.85
C GLU A 300 -26.53 -14.38 -6.12
N LEU A 301 -26.12 -14.45 -7.39
CA LEU A 301 -24.75 -14.12 -7.81
C LEU A 301 -24.42 -12.66 -7.49
N ARG A 302 -25.35 -11.73 -7.72
CA ARG A 302 -25.19 -10.31 -7.37
C ARG A 302 -25.01 -10.11 -5.88
N HIS A 303 -25.82 -10.78 -5.06
CA HIS A 303 -25.68 -10.72 -3.61
C HIS A 303 -24.30 -11.22 -3.17
N THR A 304 -23.83 -12.33 -3.74
CA THR A 304 -22.51 -12.91 -3.49
C THR A 304 -21.38 -11.93 -3.86
N VAL A 305 -21.44 -11.32 -5.04
CA VAL A 305 -20.49 -10.30 -5.50
C VAL A 305 -20.45 -9.10 -4.56
N LYS A 306 -21.63 -8.63 -4.11
CA LYS A 306 -21.73 -7.50 -3.17
C LYS A 306 -21.04 -7.80 -1.84
N GLN A 307 -21.25 -8.99 -1.29
CA GLN A 307 -20.59 -9.41 -0.04
C GLN A 307 -19.06 -9.41 -0.18
N ILE A 308 -18.52 -9.91 -1.30
CA ILE A 308 -17.07 -9.88 -1.56
C ILE A 308 -16.55 -8.44 -1.68
N CYS A 309 -17.29 -7.56 -2.36
CA CYS A 309 -16.95 -6.14 -2.43
C CYS A 309 -16.93 -5.48 -1.04
N ASP A 310 -17.87 -5.83 -0.15
CA ASP A 310 -17.89 -5.32 1.22
C ASP A 310 -16.70 -5.81 2.05
N ILE A 311 -16.27 -7.06 1.87
CA ILE A 311 -15.01 -7.54 2.48
C ILE A 311 -13.81 -6.75 1.93
N LEU A 312 -13.73 -6.53 0.61
CA LEU A 312 -12.65 -5.78 -0.03
C LEU A 312 -12.61 -4.30 0.38
N LYS A 313 -13.74 -3.70 0.80
CA LYS A 313 -13.78 -2.35 1.40
C LYS A 313 -12.93 -2.30 2.66
N LEU A 314 -13.07 -3.31 3.51
CA LEU A 314 -12.40 -3.41 4.80
C LEU A 314 -10.95 -3.94 4.66
N ILE A 315 -10.76 -4.95 3.82
CA ILE A 315 -9.50 -5.68 3.64
C ILE A 315 -9.12 -5.68 2.15
N PRO A 316 -8.31 -4.72 1.69
CA PRO A 316 -7.86 -4.65 0.30
C PRO A 316 -6.77 -5.69 0.00
N ASP A 317 -7.17 -6.96 -0.14
CA ASP A 317 -6.27 -8.09 -0.42
C ASP A 317 -6.33 -8.57 -1.88
N VAL A 318 -5.18 -8.97 -2.41
CA VAL A 318 -5.02 -9.42 -3.80
C VAL A 318 -5.69 -10.78 -4.05
N LYS A 319 -5.66 -11.71 -3.08
CA LYS A 319 -6.29 -13.02 -3.24
C LYS A 319 -7.82 -12.89 -3.23
N LEU A 320 -8.35 -12.07 -2.34
CA LEU A 320 -9.78 -11.73 -2.33
C LEU A 320 -10.22 -11.12 -3.67
N PHE A 321 -9.42 -10.20 -4.21
CA PHE A 321 -9.70 -9.61 -5.52
C PHE A 321 -9.64 -10.65 -6.65
N ALA A 322 -8.68 -11.58 -6.60
CA ALA A 322 -8.61 -12.69 -7.56
C ALA A 322 -9.87 -13.57 -7.53
N THR A 323 -10.43 -13.80 -6.34
CA THR A 323 -11.70 -14.52 -6.17
C THR A 323 -12.86 -13.76 -6.84
N LEU A 324 -12.96 -12.44 -6.63
CA LEU A 324 -13.96 -11.60 -7.28
C LEU A 324 -13.86 -11.67 -8.81
N VAL A 325 -12.65 -11.51 -9.36
CA VAL A 325 -12.38 -11.60 -10.80
C VAL A 325 -12.81 -12.95 -11.36
N LYS A 326 -12.48 -14.06 -10.67
CA LYS A 326 -12.89 -15.41 -11.08
C LYS A 326 -14.41 -15.56 -11.19
N ILE A 327 -15.16 -15.10 -10.18
CA ILE A 327 -16.63 -15.21 -10.17
C ILE A 327 -17.25 -14.46 -11.35
N LEU A 328 -16.75 -13.25 -11.61
CA LEU A 328 -17.26 -12.39 -12.68
C LEU A 328 -16.93 -12.93 -14.08
N GLU A 329 -15.75 -13.53 -14.27
CA GLU A 329 -15.40 -14.20 -15.54
C GLU A 329 -16.28 -15.41 -15.82
N ASN A 330 -16.61 -16.18 -14.78
CA ASN A 330 -17.50 -17.33 -14.91
C ASN A 330 -18.96 -16.90 -15.15
N ASN A 331 -19.32 -15.65 -14.81
CA ASN A 331 -20.70 -15.14 -14.84
C ASN A 331 -20.78 -13.74 -15.49
N PRO A 332 -20.47 -13.60 -16.79
CA PRO A 332 -20.34 -12.30 -17.46
C PRO A 332 -21.62 -11.45 -17.47
N ASP A 333 -22.79 -12.07 -17.35
CA ASP A 333 -24.09 -11.41 -17.30
C ASP A 333 -24.44 -10.83 -15.91
N THR A 334 -23.56 -10.98 -14.92
CA THR A 334 -23.74 -10.45 -13.57
C THR A 334 -23.22 -9.01 -13.50
N PRO A 335 -24.07 -7.97 -13.50
CA PRO A 335 -23.59 -6.60 -13.48
C PRO A 335 -23.01 -6.23 -12.11
N LEU A 336 -21.89 -5.53 -12.14
CA LEU A 336 -21.38 -4.78 -10.99
C LEU A 336 -22.11 -3.43 -10.90
N TYR A 337 -22.76 -3.16 -9.78
CA TYR A 337 -23.30 -1.84 -9.52
C TYR A 337 -22.16 -0.87 -9.17
N LYS A 338 -22.08 0.25 -9.90
CA LYS A 338 -21.05 1.29 -9.72
C LYS A 338 -20.93 1.85 -8.29
N ASN A 339 -21.97 1.71 -7.47
CA ASN A 339 -22.00 2.19 -6.08
C ASN A 339 -21.51 1.15 -5.06
N ASP A 340 -21.42 -0.13 -5.43
CA ASP A 340 -21.00 -1.19 -4.52
C ASP A 340 -19.47 -1.35 -4.48
N THR A 341 -18.76 -0.75 -5.43
CA THR A 341 -17.31 -0.86 -5.60
C THR A 341 -16.57 0.31 -4.95
N PRO A 342 -15.80 0.12 -3.87
CA PRO A 342 -14.99 1.19 -3.29
C PRO A 342 -13.86 1.57 -4.25
N ALA A 343 -14.01 2.73 -4.91
CA ALA A 343 -13.01 3.24 -5.84
C ALA A 343 -11.60 3.29 -5.20
N THR A 344 -11.51 3.60 -3.90
CA THR A 344 -10.25 3.70 -3.16
C THR A 344 -9.60 2.34 -2.88
N SER A 345 -10.33 1.33 -2.40
CA SER A 345 -9.78 0.00 -2.11
C SER A 345 -9.40 -0.76 -3.38
N LEU A 346 -10.21 -0.67 -4.44
CA LEU A 346 -9.83 -1.23 -5.73
C LEU A 346 -8.61 -0.53 -6.31
N THR A 347 -8.54 0.80 -6.25
CA THR A 347 -7.37 1.53 -6.75
C THR A 347 -6.10 1.09 -6.01
N LYS A 348 -6.15 0.91 -4.69
CA LYS A 348 -5.01 0.37 -3.91
C LYS A 348 -4.57 -1.01 -4.38
N ILE A 349 -5.51 -1.92 -4.66
CA ILE A 349 -5.19 -3.26 -5.17
C ILE A 349 -4.58 -3.17 -6.57
N LEU A 350 -5.19 -2.39 -7.46
CA LEU A 350 -4.68 -2.18 -8.82
C LEU A 350 -3.30 -1.52 -8.82
N ASP A 351 -3.04 -0.61 -7.88
CA ASP A 351 -1.71 -0.04 -7.64
C ASP A 351 -0.71 -1.13 -7.29
N ARG A 352 -1.07 -2.04 -6.37
CA ARG A 352 -0.26 -3.21 -6.03
C ARG A 352 0.04 -4.09 -7.25
N LEU A 353 -0.98 -4.41 -8.04
CA LEU A 353 -0.85 -5.26 -9.22
C LEU A 353 -0.02 -4.60 -10.33
N CYS A 354 -0.16 -3.29 -10.51
CA CYS A 354 0.50 -2.57 -11.60
C CYS A 354 1.94 -2.14 -11.25
N PHE A 355 2.17 -1.59 -10.05
CA PHE A 355 3.45 -0.95 -9.69
C PHE A 355 4.36 -1.83 -8.84
N TYR A 356 3.80 -2.64 -7.95
CA TYR A 356 4.57 -3.32 -6.90
C TYR A 356 4.80 -4.80 -7.17
N SER A 357 4.17 -5.37 -8.20
CA SER A 357 4.36 -6.77 -8.55
C SER A 357 5.36 -7.00 -9.67
N ASN A 358 6.27 -7.95 -9.43
CA ASN A 358 7.15 -8.55 -10.43
C ASN A 358 6.74 -10.00 -10.75
N ASP A 359 5.56 -10.45 -10.27
CA ASP A 359 5.07 -11.80 -10.49
C ASP A 359 4.13 -11.86 -11.72
N GLY A 360 4.25 -12.93 -12.51
CA GLY A 360 3.40 -13.17 -13.67
C GLY A 360 1.92 -13.35 -13.29
N PHE A 361 1.64 -13.81 -12.06
CA PHE A 361 0.27 -13.95 -11.56
C PHE A 361 -0.46 -12.60 -11.47
N ASP A 362 0.14 -11.62 -10.80
CA ASP A 362 -0.49 -10.30 -10.57
C ASP A 362 -0.74 -9.54 -11.86
N ARG A 363 0.19 -9.66 -12.83
CA ARG A 363 0.02 -9.05 -14.15
C ARG A 363 -1.14 -9.67 -14.93
N LYS A 364 -1.26 -11.00 -14.90
CA LYS A 364 -2.42 -11.70 -15.50
C LYS A 364 -3.73 -11.31 -14.80
N LEU A 365 -3.70 -11.16 -13.48
CA LEU A 365 -4.87 -10.73 -12.71
C LEU A 365 -5.29 -9.29 -13.07
N LEU A 366 -4.33 -8.38 -13.25
CA LEU A 366 -4.59 -7.01 -13.71
C LEU A 366 -5.31 -7.01 -15.07
N ILE A 367 -4.80 -7.77 -16.04
CA ILE A 367 -5.37 -7.86 -17.40
C ILE A 367 -6.81 -8.43 -17.34
N ARG A 368 -7.02 -9.50 -16.57
CA ARG A 368 -8.34 -10.11 -16.35
C ARG A 368 -9.32 -9.12 -15.72
N ALA A 369 -8.91 -8.40 -14.69
CA ALA A 369 -9.75 -7.39 -14.04
C ALA A 369 -10.13 -6.23 -14.98
N LEU A 370 -9.19 -5.79 -15.81
CA LEU A 370 -9.41 -4.73 -16.80
C LEU A 370 -10.42 -5.14 -17.87
N ASN A 371 -10.40 -6.41 -18.31
CA ASN A 371 -11.38 -6.97 -19.25
C ASN A 371 -12.81 -6.99 -18.70
N LEU A 372 -12.96 -7.06 -17.37
CA LEU A 372 -14.27 -7.08 -16.69
C LEU A 372 -14.81 -5.68 -16.38
N ASP A 373 -14.17 -4.62 -16.89
CA ASP A 373 -14.57 -3.23 -16.64
C ASP A 373 -14.57 -2.81 -15.15
N LEU A 374 -13.90 -3.58 -14.28
CA LEU A 374 -13.77 -3.30 -12.84
C LEU A 374 -13.03 -2.00 -12.54
N VAL A 375 -12.29 -1.49 -13.52
CA VAL A 375 -11.38 -0.35 -13.37
C VAL A 375 -11.96 0.95 -13.92
N LYS A 376 -13.18 0.93 -14.47
CA LYS A 376 -13.80 2.12 -15.08
C LYS A 376 -13.71 3.30 -14.13
N ASN A 377 -13.30 4.45 -14.65
CA ASN A 377 -13.07 5.70 -13.93
C ASN A 377 -11.78 5.77 -13.10
N THR A 378 -10.85 4.84 -13.24
CA THR A 378 -9.53 4.87 -12.56
C THR A 378 -8.41 5.21 -13.54
N LYS A 379 -7.20 5.49 -13.02
CA LYS A 379 -6.01 5.78 -13.85
C LYS A 379 -5.62 4.66 -14.83
N TYR A 380 -6.17 3.46 -14.62
CA TYR A 380 -5.97 2.29 -15.46
C TYR A 380 -6.95 2.21 -16.63
N ASP A 381 -7.92 3.13 -16.76
CA ASP A 381 -8.84 3.18 -17.90
C ASP A 381 -8.11 3.20 -19.23
N ILE A 382 -6.98 3.90 -19.31
CA ILE A 382 -6.14 3.96 -20.51
C ILE A 382 -5.66 2.57 -20.96
N LEU A 383 -5.46 1.64 -20.02
CA LEU A 383 -5.00 0.29 -20.32
C LEU A 383 -6.10 -0.56 -20.98
N LYS A 384 -7.38 -0.22 -20.80
CA LYS A 384 -8.51 -1.00 -21.31
C LYS A 384 -8.48 -1.10 -22.83
N ASP A 385 -8.27 0.03 -23.51
CA ASP A 385 -8.22 0.07 -24.97
C ASP A 385 -7.02 -0.72 -25.49
N TRP A 386 -5.90 -0.68 -24.77
CA TRP A 386 -4.70 -1.45 -25.13
C TRP A 386 -4.91 -2.95 -24.97
N ILE A 387 -5.56 -3.39 -23.90
CA ILE A 387 -5.86 -4.81 -23.66
C ILE A 387 -6.80 -5.33 -24.74
N LYS A 388 -7.83 -4.56 -25.09
CA LYS A 388 -8.78 -4.95 -26.15
C LYS A 388 -8.07 -5.10 -27.50
N TYR A 389 -7.15 -4.19 -27.81
CA TYR A 389 -6.42 -4.20 -29.07
C TYR A 389 -5.37 -5.32 -29.12
N TYR A 390 -4.61 -5.53 -28.03
CA TYR A 390 -3.52 -6.51 -27.92
C TYR A 390 -3.90 -7.81 -27.21
N LYS A 391 -5.18 -8.19 -27.26
CA LYS A 391 -5.68 -9.43 -26.62
C LYS A 391 -4.88 -10.69 -27.01
N ASP A 392 -4.34 -10.73 -28.22
CA ASP A 392 -3.58 -11.86 -28.78
C ASP A 392 -2.04 -11.61 -28.78
N ASP A 393 -1.57 -10.45 -28.34
CA ASP A 393 -0.14 -10.08 -28.24
C ASP A 393 0.19 -9.60 -26.82
N GLU A 394 0.25 -10.55 -25.90
CA GLU A 394 0.56 -10.29 -24.47
C GLU A 394 1.91 -9.60 -24.30
N ASN A 395 2.86 -9.83 -25.21
CA ASN A 395 4.19 -9.22 -25.13
C ASN A 395 4.15 -7.71 -25.41
N LYS A 396 3.42 -7.25 -26.44
CA LYS A 396 3.24 -5.80 -26.68
C LYS A 396 2.48 -5.14 -25.54
N LEU A 397 1.41 -5.78 -25.07
CA LEU A 397 0.60 -5.28 -23.96
C LEU A 397 1.45 -5.10 -22.69
N ASN A 398 2.23 -6.13 -22.32
CA ASN A 398 3.09 -6.09 -21.14
C ASN A 398 4.12 -4.97 -21.22
N GLN A 399 4.67 -4.71 -22.41
CA GLN A 399 5.62 -3.63 -22.62
C GLN A 399 4.97 -2.25 -22.50
N LEU A 400 3.75 -2.06 -23.03
CA LEU A 400 3.00 -0.80 -22.83
C LEU A 400 2.69 -0.56 -21.35
N ILE A 401 2.30 -1.59 -20.61
CA ILE A 401 2.07 -1.51 -19.16
C ILE A 401 3.36 -1.10 -18.44
N ASP A 402 4.51 -1.65 -18.82
CA ASP A 402 5.81 -1.26 -18.25
C ASP A 402 6.17 0.20 -18.56
N ILE A 403 5.97 0.65 -19.80
CA ILE A 403 6.20 2.04 -20.20
C ILE A 403 5.31 2.98 -19.41
N TYR A 404 4.01 2.68 -19.31
CA TYR A 404 3.06 3.45 -18.52
C TYR A 404 3.50 3.51 -17.05
N ARG A 405 3.88 2.37 -16.45
CA ARG A 405 4.37 2.29 -15.07
C ARG A 405 5.56 3.22 -14.84
N ILE A 406 6.57 3.18 -15.72
CA ILE A 406 7.77 4.01 -15.59
C ILE A 406 7.44 5.50 -15.75
N VAL A 407 6.56 5.86 -16.68
CA VAL A 407 6.11 7.24 -16.86
C VAL A 407 5.41 7.76 -15.59
N GLN A 408 4.52 6.96 -14.99
CA GLN A 408 3.85 7.33 -13.75
C GLN A 408 4.84 7.44 -12.57
N GLU A 409 5.90 6.61 -12.55
CA GLU A 409 7.00 6.73 -11.60
C GLU A 409 7.78 8.03 -11.75
N ILE A 410 8.17 8.40 -12.96
CA ILE A 410 8.80 9.68 -13.25
C ILE A 410 7.91 10.83 -12.79
N LYS A 411 6.61 10.79 -13.15
CA LYS A 411 5.63 11.80 -12.76
C LYS A 411 5.49 11.92 -11.24
N TYR A 412 5.44 10.78 -10.54
CA TYR A 412 5.43 10.75 -9.08
C TYR A 412 6.71 11.38 -8.52
N GLN A 413 7.90 10.98 -8.96
CA GLN A 413 9.17 11.51 -8.45
C GLN A 413 9.27 13.04 -8.61
N LEU A 414 8.76 13.59 -9.72
CA LEU A 414 8.68 15.02 -9.97
C LEU A 414 7.65 15.72 -9.07
N GLY A 415 6.65 15.01 -8.57
CA GLY A 415 5.66 15.53 -7.62
C GLY A 415 6.27 15.95 -6.28
N LEU A 416 5.83 17.09 -5.74
CA LEU A 416 6.30 17.67 -4.49
C LEU A 416 5.80 16.87 -3.26
N LYS A 417 6.71 16.40 -2.38
CA LYS A 417 6.41 15.41 -1.33
C LYS A 417 6.08 16.03 0.02
N VAL A 418 5.51 15.22 0.92
CA VAL A 418 5.24 15.58 2.32
C VAL A 418 6.53 15.83 3.11
N LYS A 419 7.61 15.09 2.82
CA LYS A 419 8.93 15.31 3.44
C LYS A 419 9.45 16.73 3.20
N ASP A 420 8.98 17.41 2.16
CA ASP A 420 9.37 18.76 1.76
C ASP A 420 8.51 19.84 2.44
N LYS A 421 7.81 19.53 3.54
CA LYS A 421 7.00 20.50 4.29
C LYS A 421 7.83 21.46 5.16
N ASN A 422 9.06 21.07 5.47
CA ASN A 422 9.96 21.86 6.33
C ASN A 422 11.05 22.61 5.54
N SER A 423 10.98 22.63 4.21
CA SER A 423 12.02 23.21 3.34
C SER A 423 11.90 24.73 3.12
N ASN A 424 10.99 25.42 3.82
CA ASN A 424 10.74 26.88 3.67
C ASN A 424 10.52 27.30 2.20
N LEU A 425 9.92 26.42 1.39
CA LEU A 425 9.63 26.70 0.00
C LEU A 425 8.56 27.78 -0.12
N LYS A 426 8.74 28.65 -1.12
CA LYS A 426 7.78 29.72 -1.44
C LYS A 426 7.14 29.44 -2.79
N PHE A 427 5.86 29.77 -2.90
CA PHE A 427 5.05 29.55 -4.10
C PHE A 427 4.71 30.90 -4.73
N GLY A 428 5.70 31.56 -5.32
CA GLY A 428 5.57 32.85 -5.98
C GLY A 428 5.02 32.74 -7.38
N HIS A 429 4.05 33.57 -7.73
CA HIS A 429 3.50 33.69 -9.08
C HIS A 429 3.55 35.15 -9.53
N TYR A 430 4.36 35.44 -10.54
CA TYR A 430 4.49 36.78 -11.11
C TYR A 430 3.33 37.06 -12.07
N THR A 431 2.70 38.22 -11.92
CA THR A 431 1.56 38.63 -12.76
C THR A 431 1.44 40.15 -12.84
N LYS A 432 0.53 40.62 -13.69
CA LYS A 432 0.27 42.06 -13.88
C LYS A 432 -0.53 42.61 -12.71
N GLY A 433 -0.35 43.90 -12.42
CA GLY A 433 -1.17 44.60 -11.42
C GLY A 433 -2.68 44.53 -11.70
N LYS A 434 -3.07 44.58 -12.98
CA LYS A 434 -4.47 44.43 -13.39
C LYS A 434 -5.03 43.04 -13.05
N THR A 435 -4.22 41.98 -13.19
CA THR A 435 -4.64 40.63 -12.82
C THR A 435 -4.86 40.51 -11.32
N LEU A 436 -4.02 41.16 -10.50
CA LEU A 436 -4.26 41.23 -9.06
C LEU A 436 -5.61 41.88 -8.76
N GLN A 437 -5.96 43.00 -9.40
CA GLN A 437 -7.28 43.63 -9.19
C GLN A 437 -8.42 42.66 -9.49
N ASN A 438 -8.37 41.98 -10.65
CA ASN A 438 -9.38 40.98 -11.01
C ASN A 438 -9.50 39.83 -10.00
N LEU A 439 -8.42 39.48 -9.29
CA LEU A 439 -8.43 38.44 -8.26
C LEU A 439 -9.00 38.92 -6.91
N LEU A 440 -8.97 40.23 -6.68
CA LEU A 440 -9.50 40.88 -5.48
C LEU A 440 -10.92 41.42 -5.67
N ASP A 441 -11.42 41.45 -6.91
CA ASP A 441 -12.79 41.85 -7.23
C ASP A 441 -13.79 41.06 -6.38
N GLN A 442 -14.78 41.78 -5.84
CA GLN A 442 -15.81 41.21 -4.98
C GLN A 442 -17.03 40.83 -5.80
N ASP A 443 -17.59 39.66 -5.50
CA ASP A 443 -18.79 39.18 -6.17
C ASP A 443 -20.00 39.98 -5.66
N THR A 444 -20.56 40.85 -6.50
CA THR A 444 -21.63 41.77 -6.10
C THR A 444 -23.03 41.17 -6.30
N GLU A 445 -23.12 39.96 -6.84
CA GLU A 445 -24.39 39.31 -7.20
C GLU A 445 -25.00 38.49 -6.05
N ASN A 446 -24.21 38.01 -5.08
CA ASN A 446 -24.69 37.28 -3.89
C ASN A 446 -24.81 38.21 -2.68
N THR A 447 -26.00 38.75 -2.46
CA THR A 447 -26.29 39.76 -1.42
C THR A 447 -26.39 39.20 0.01
N ASP A 448 -26.27 37.89 0.21
CA ASP A 448 -26.40 37.24 1.53
C ASP A 448 -25.06 37.09 2.29
N ASP A 449 -23.91 37.19 1.61
CA ASP A 449 -22.58 37.04 2.24
C ASP A 449 -21.97 38.41 2.56
N THR A 450 -22.23 38.89 3.78
CA THR A 450 -21.82 40.24 4.24
C THR A 450 -20.32 40.39 4.55
N LYS A 451 -19.48 39.40 4.22
CA LYS A 451 -18.06 39.36 4.60
C LYS A 451 -17.12 39.46 3.39
N PHE A 452 -16.39 40.56 3.32
CA PHE A 452 -15.29 40.77 2.38
C PHE A 452 -14.26 39.62 2.47
N SER A 453 -13.92 39.02 1.33
CA SER A 453 -12.93 37.94 1.25
C SER A 453 -12.35 37.79 -0.16
N VAL A 454 -11.16 37.20 -0.28
CA VAL A 454 -10.57 36.90 -1.59
C VAL A 454 -11.30 35.70 -2.20
N SER A 455 -12.13 35.93 -3.23
CA SER A 455 -12.90 34.90 -3.94
C SER A 455 -12.35 34.58 -5.33
N GLY A 456 -11.41 35.39 -5.84
CA GLY A 456 -10.82 35.24 -7.17
C GLY A 456 -10.10 33.89 -7.36
N LYS A 457 -10.25 33.31 -8.55
CA LYS A 457 -9.62 32.04 -8.95
C LYS A 457 -8.50 32.30 -9.95
N THR A 458 -7.36 31.63 -9.79
CA THR A 458 -6.28 31.72 -10.79
C THR A 458 -6.57 30.82 -11.99
N ARG A 459 -5.94 31.18 -13.10
CA ARG A 459 -6.10 30.55 -14.41
C ARG A 459 -4.88 29.68 -14.72
N LEU A 460 -5.12 28.48 -15.23
CA LEU A 460 -4.13 27.65 -15.89
C LEU A 460 -4.33 27.84 -17.40
N TYR A 461 -3.29 28.31 -18.08
CA TYR A 461 -3.35 28.58 -19.52
C TYR A 461 -2.89 27.37 -20.32
N ASN A 462 -3.33 27.28 -21.58
CA ASN A 462 -2.89 26.22 -22.49
C ASN A 462 -1.35 26.18 -22.59
N ALA A 463 -0.77 24.97 -22.61
CA ALA A 463 0.67 24.78 -22.66
C ALA A 463 1.34 25.44 -23.89
N ASN A 464 0.62 25.59 -25.01
CA ASN A 464 1.14 26.25 -26.21
C ASN A 464 1.36 27.76 -26.05
N TYR A 465 0.89 28.36 -24.96
CA TYR A 465 1.04 29.79 -24.70
C TYR A 465 2.26 30.11 -23.83
N MET A 466 3.04 29.11 -23.45
CA MET A 466 4.23 29.31 -22.62
C MET A 466 5.34 30.02 -23.40
N ASN A 467 6.16 30.77 -22.67
CA ASN A 467 7.20 31.64 -23.27
C ASN A 467 8.44 30.87 -23.74
N ASP A 468 8.68 29.67 -23.20
CA ASP A 468 9.83 28.84 -23.54
C ASP A 468 9.56 28.11 -24.88
N PRO A 469 10.34 28.37 -25.94
CA PRO A 469 10.17 27.69 -27.22
C PRO A 469 10.56 26.20 -27.18
N GLU A 470 11.33 25.77 -26.18
CA GLU A 470 11.71 24.36 -25.96
C GLU A 470 10.70 23.62 -25.08
N GLU A 471 9.66 24.31 -24.61
CA GLU A 471 8.64 23.78 -23.71
C GLU A 471 7.97 22.53 -24.30
N GLY A 472 8.10 21.41 -23.59
CA GLY A 472 7.59 20.13 -24.04
C GLY A 472 8.39 19.42 -25.15
N LEU A 473 9.49 20.01 -25.63
CA LEU A 473 10.43 19.36 -26.56
C LEU A 473 11.60 18.67 -25.84
N VAL A 474 11.99 19.18 -24.67
CA VAL A 474 13.16 18.70 -23.90
C VAL A 474 13.08 17.20 -23.59
N ILE A 475 11.92 16.68 -23.17
CA ILE A 475 11.78 15.25 -22.88
C ILE A 475 12.04 14.37 -24.11
N GLU A 476 11.71 14.86 -25.30
CA GLU A 476 11.98 14.12 -26.52
C GLU A 476 13.48 14.05 -26.78
N GLU A 477 14.21 15.14 -26.52
CA GLU A 477 15.67 15.13 -26.62
C GLU A 477 16.29 14.14 -25.65
N ILE A 478 15.82 14.11 -24.40
CA ILE A 478 16.26 13.13 -23.38
C ILE A 478 16.12 11.69 -23.89
N LEU A 479 14.96 11.39 -24.45
CA LEU A 479 14.58 10.05 -24.88
C LEU A 479 15.14 9.67 -26.27
N LYS A 480 15.53 10.65 -27.10
CA LYS A 480 16.30 10.46 -28.35
C LYS A 480 17.79 10.25 -28.01
N PRO A 481 18.38 9.06 -28.12
CA PRO A 481 19.83 8.95 -28.13
C PRO A 481 20.40 9.45 -29.45
N SER A 482 21.58 9.99 -29.32
CA SER A 482 22.51 10.31 -30.39
C SER A 482 22.80 9.08 -31.26
N LYS A 483 21.97 8.83 -32.28
CA LYS A 483 22.30 8.41 -33.68
C LYS A 483 21.19 7.67 -34.44
N ASP A 484 20.03 7.36 -33.85
CA ASP A 484 18.94 6.66 -34.56
C ASP A 484 17.72 7.53 -34.84
N LYS A 485 17.26 7.51 -36.10
CA LYS A 485 16.04 8.18 -36.57
C LYS A 485 14.76 7.46 -36.11
N GLU A 486 14.85 6.24 -35.57
CA GLU A 486 13.70 5.34 -35.40
C GLU A 486 12.79 5.68 -34.20
N ILE A 487 13.35 6.12 -33.05
CA ILE A 487 12.52 6.53 -31.88
C ILE A 487 11.65 7.76 -32.18
N THR A 488 12.01 8.56 -33.19
CA THR A 488 11.20 9.74 -33.56
C THR A 488 9.76 9.39 -33.94
N SER A 489 9.49 8.12 -34.27
CA SER A 489 8.14 7.64 -34.59
C SER A 489 7.16 7.63 -33.42
N TYR A 490 7.64 7.60 -32.16
CA TYR A 490 6.78 7.66 -30.97
C TYR A 490 6.39 9.09 -30.57
N PHE A 491 7.12 10.07 -31.09
CA PHE A 491 6.80 11.48 -30.90
C PHE A 491 5.93 11.92 -32.08
N LYS A 492 4.66 12.25 -31.83
CA LYS A 492 3.82 12.88 -32.87
C LYS A 492 4.59 14.09 -33.39
N LYS A 493 4.78 14.19 -34.71
CA LYS A 493 5.35 15.39 -35.34
C LYS A 493 4.43 16.56 -35.01
N GLN A 494 4.75 17.31 -33.97
CA GLN A 494 3.92 18.44 -33.58
C GLN A 494 4.00 19.50 -34.66
N ASN A 495 2.85 19.83 -35.21
CA ASN A 495 2.67 21.14 -35.78
C ASN A 495 2.53 22.11 -34.60
N ILE A 496 3.28 23.22 -34.59
CA ILE A 496 3.13 24.25 -33.55
C ILE A 496 1.70 24.82 -33.48
N LEU A 497 0.91 24.57 -34.53
CA LEU A 497 -0.49 24.91 -34.65
C LEU A 497 -1.44 23.91 -34.00
N ASP A 498 -0.97 22.70 -33.64
CA ASP A 498 -1.80 21.69 -32.98
C ASP A 498 -1.97 22.06 -31.50
N PRO A 499 -3.21 22.23 -31.01
CA PRO A 499 -3.44 22.67 -29.65
C PRO A 499 -3.16 21.54 -28.64
N SER A 500 -2.48 21.88 -27.54
CA SER A 500 -2.24 20.93 -26.45
C SER A 500 -3.48 20.78 -25.56
N PRO A 501 -3.85 19.57 -25.12
CA PRO A 501 -4.91 19.39 -24.12
C PRO A 501 -4.44 19.68 -22.68
N TRP A 502 -3.21 20.14 -22.50
CA TRP A 502 -2.64 20.45 -21.19
C TRP A 502 -2.70 21.94 -20.88
N PHE A 503 -3.09 22.23 -19.65
CA PHE A 503 -3.16 23.55 -19.08
C PHE A 503 -2.27 23.61 -17.85
N LEU A 504 -1.51 24.69 -17.69
CA LEU A 504 -0.56 24.81 -16.61
C LEU A 504 -0.50 26.22 -16.00
N MET A 505 -0.07 26.25 -14.75
CA MET A 505 0.25 27.47 -14.01
C MET A 505 1.57 27.26 -13.30
N SER A 506 2.48 28.22 -13.47
CA SER A 506 3.84 28.17 -12.94
C SER A 506 4.02 28.97 -11.67
N PHE A 507 4.89 28.47 -10.81
CA PHE A 507 5.30 29.04 -9.54
C PHE A 507 6.82 29.02 -9.43
N THR A 508 7.37 29.88 -8.59
CA THR A 508 8.80 29.94 -8.30
C THR A 508 9.07 30.23 -6.83
N SER A 509 10.17 29.70 -6.32
CA SER A 509 10.70 30.10 -5.01
C SER A 509 11.42 31.47 -5.04
N LYS A 510 11.79 31.97 -6.23
CA LYS A 510 12.47 33.26 -6.45
C LYS A 510 11.48 34.43 -6.44
N THR A 511 10.83 34.64 -5.30
CA THR A 511 9.73 35.62 -5.08
C THR A 511 10.09 37.11 -5.16
N ASP A 512 11.38 37.45 -5.25
CA ASP A 512 11.86 38.83 -5.41
C ASP A 512 13.24 38.77 -6.07
N ASP A 513 13.27 38.55 -7.39
CA ASP A 513 14.47 38.32 -8.18
C ASP A 513 14.49 39.19 -9.44
N LEU A 514 15.66 39.69 -9.82
CA LEU A 514 15.80 40.64 -10.94
C LEU A 514 15.38 40.04 -12.27
N THR A 515 15.81 38.80 -12.56
CA THR A 515 15.50 38.12 -13.81
C THR A 515 14.01 37.80 -13.88
N MET A 516 13.43 37.33 -12.77
CA MET A 516 11.99 37.06 -12.69
C MET A 516 11.15 38.33 -12.88
N TRP A 517 11.55 39.46 -12.28
CA TRP A 517 10.88 40.76 -12.49
C TRP A 517 10.93 41.22 -13.94
N SER A 518 12.07 41.02 -14.61
CA SER A 518 12.25 41.44 -16.00
C SER A 518 11.42 40.61 -16.97
N GLN A 519 11.37 39.29 -16.77
CA GLN A 519 10.74 38.40 -17.75
C GLN A 519 9.25 38.17 -17.48
N TYR A 520 8.87 38.06 -16.21
CA TYR A 520 7.52 37.64 -15.81
C TYR A 520 6.78 38.69 -15.00
N GLY A 521 7.49 39.68 -14.45
CA GLY A 521 6.96 40.73 -13.61
C GLY A 521 6.49 41.99 -14.33
N ASP A 522 6.08 41.88 -15.60
CA ASP A 522 5.59 43.01 -16.43
C ASP A 522 6.60 44.18 -16.47
N ASP A 523 7.85 43.88 -16.83
CA ASP A 523 8.99 44.83 -16.80
C ASP A 523 9.13 45.52 -15.43
N ALA A 524 9.05 44.75 -14.34
CA ALA A 524 9.08 45.22 -12.96
C ALA A 524 7.90 46.14 -12.54
N GLN A 525 6.85 46.28 -13.36
CA GLN A 525 5.64 47.05 -13.05
C GLN A 525 4.51 46.20 -12.47
N GLY A 526 4.65 44.88 -12.47
CA GLY A 526 3.67 43.92 -11.95
C GLY A 526 3.83 43.60 -10.47
N VAL A 527 3.31 42.45 -10.06
CA VAL A 527 3.36 41.92 -8.70
C VAL A 527 3.78 40.45 -8.69
N CYS A 528 4.36 39.99 -7.59
CA CYS A 528 4.55 38.57 -7.29
C CYS A 528 3.62 38.18 -6.14
N LEU A 529 2.72 37.23 -6.39
CA LEU A 529 1.80 36.68 -5.40
C LEU A 529 2.44 35.43 -4.79
N VAL A 530 2.76 35.46 -3.50
CA VAL A 530 3.23 34.29 -2.76
C VAL A 530 2.01 33.63 -2.13
N LEU A 531 1.73 32.38 -2.53
CA LEU A 531 0.58 31.63 -2.06
C LEU A 531 0.89 30.84 -0.79
N LYS A 532 -0.14 30.66 0.05
CA LYS A 532 -0.03 29.89 1.29
C LYS A 532 0.31 28.44 0.96
N GLU A 533 1.22 27.83 1.72
CA GLU A 533 1.63 26.44 1.49
C GLU A 533 0.46 25.44 1.60
N ASP A 534 -0.51 25.72 2.48
CA ASP A 534 -1.71 24.89 2.68
C ASP A 534 -2.79 25.08 1.60
N ASP A 535 -2.48 25.83 0.53
CA ASP A 535 -3.27 25.89 -0.70
C ASP A 535 -3.00 24.67 -1.62
N PHE A 536 -1.92 23.93 -1.38
CA PHE A 536 -1.46 22.82 -2.22
C PHE A 536 -1.42 21.48 -1.50
N SER A 537 -1.76 20.42 -2.23
CA SER A 537 -1.60 19.03 -1.82
C SER A 537 -0.16 18.57 -2.02
N ARG A 538 0.26 17.59 -1.21
CA ARG A 538 1.56 16.94 -1.32
C ARG A 538 1.39 15.47 -1.65
N PHE A 539 2.25 14.97 -2.53
CA PHE A 539 2.23 13.55 -2.88
C PHE A 539 2.70 12.70 -1.70
N THR A 540 1.86 11.76 -1.30
CA THR A 540 2.11 10.76 -0.26
C THR A 540 2.33 9.37 -0.87
N SER A 541 1.70 9.11 -2.01
CA SER A 541 1.77 7.82 -2.71
C SER A 541 1.51 7.98 -4.22
N PHE A 542 1.73 6.90 -4.97
CA PHE A 542 1.40 6.83 -6.40
C PHE A 542 -0.08 7.07 -6.70
N ASN A 543 -0.96 6.90 -5.71
CA ASN A 543 -2.39 7.09 -5.84
C ASN A 543 -2.75 8.56 -6.05
N ASP A 544 -1.88 9.47 -5.61
CA ASP A 544 -2.06 10.91 -5.72
C ASP A 544 -1.71 11.43 -7.13
N VAL A 545 -1.07 10.61 -7.97
CA VAL A 545 -0.69 10.97 -9.35
C VAL A 545 -1.93 11.14 -10.21
N SER A 546 -2.16 12.38 -10.66
CA SER A 546 -3.20 12.69 -11.63
C SER A 546 -2.91 12.00 -12.96
N TRP A 547 -3.95 11.70 -13.72
CA TRP A 547 -3.87 11.06 -15.04
C TRP A 547 -4.80 11.78 -16.01
N ARG A 548 -4.63 11.54 -17.32
CA ARG A 548 -5.53 11.99 -18.39
C ARG A 548 -6.98 11.57 -18.19
N LYS A 549 -7.73 12.36 -17.42
CA LYS A 549 -9.18 12.27 -17.33
C LYS A 549 -9.79 13.64 -17.50
N GLU A 550 -10.92 13.72 -18.19
CA GLU A 550 -11.85 14.84 -18.00
C GLU A 550 -12.17 14.94 -16.52
N ALA A 551 -11.95 16.10 -15.91
CA ALA A 551 -12.24 16.29 -14.50
C ALA A 551 -13.74 16.00 -14.28
N ILE A 552 -14.08 14.88 -13.62
CA ILE A 552 -15.46 14.64 -13.18
C ILE A 552 -15.77 15.70 -12.12
N PRO A 553 -16.95 16.36 -12.14
CA PRO A 553 -17.39 17.21 -11.04
C PRO A 553 -17.29 16.44 -9.71
N LEU A 554 -16.59 17.02 -8.72
CA LEU A 554 -16.34 16.35 -7.45
C LEU A 554 -17.63 16.16 -6.63
N GLU A 555 -18.72 16.87 -6.94
CA GLU A 555 -20.05 16.55 -6.40
C GLU A 555 -20.46 15.10 -6.70
N THR A 556 -20.12 14.58 -7.88
CA THR A 556 -20.43 13.20 -8.28
C THR A 556 -19.60 12.19 -7.48
N MET A 557 -18.34 12.51 -7.14
CA MET A 557 -17.52 11.67 -6.25
C MET A 557 -18.00 11.73 -4.79
N LYS A 558 -18.38 12.92 -4.31
CA LYS A 558 -18.94 13.10 -2.95
C LYS A 558 -20.31 12.45 -2.81
N GLN A 559 -21.14 12.41 -3.86
CA GLN A 559 -22.40 11.66 -3.86
C GLN A 559 -22.14 10.14 -3.75
N MET A 560 -21.10 9.63 -4.41
CA MET A 560 -20.69 8.22 -4.25
C MET A 560 -20.21 7.91 -2.82
N ASP A 561 -19.39 8.76 -2.21
CA ASP A 561 -18.87 8.56 -0.85
C ASP A 561 -19.91 8.81 0.26
N SER A 562 -20.81 9.79 0.08
CA SER A 562 -21.85 10.10 1.07
C SER A 562 -22.95 9.04 1.12
N THR A 563 -23.31 8.42 0.00
CA THR A 563 -24.28 7.31 -0.04
C THR A 563 -23.76 6.10 0.76
N ILE A 564 -22.44 5.88 0.82
CA ILE A 564 -21.79 4.84 1.63
C ILE A 564 -21.90 5.13 3.14
N SER A 565 -21.85 6.39 3.54
CA SER A 565 -22.02 6.79 4.96
C SER A 565 -23.43 6.57 5.49
N TYR A 566 -24.46 6.70 4.64
CA TYR A 566 -25.86 6.48 5.03
C TYR A 566 -26.20 4.98 5.14
N LEU A 567 -25.58 4.11 4.32
CA LEU A 567 -25.79 2.66 4.41
C LEU A 567 -25.08 2.01 5.61
N GLY A 568 -24.04 2.65 6.16
CA GLY A 568 -23.36 2.20 7.38
C GLY A 568 -24.12 2.50 8.69
N SER A 569 -25.06 3.45 8.67
CA SER A 569 -25.92 3.74 9.83
C SER A 569 -27.11 2.80 9.96
N ASP A 570 -27.58 2.20 8.87
CA ASP A 570 -28.77 1.32 8.87
C ASP A 570 -28.48 -0.11 9.38
N LEU A 571 -27.21 -0.47 9.54
CA LEU A 571 -26.78 -1.73 10.19
C LEU A 571 -26.72 -1.64 11.73
N LYS A 572 -27.04 -0.48 12.33
CA LYS A 572 -26.99 -0.27 13.80
C LYS A 572 -28.35 -0.22 14.51
N THR A 573 -29.45 -0.48 13.81
CA THR A 573 -30.79 -0.45 14.42
C THR A 573 -31.59 -1.71 14.09
N SER A 574 -31.14 -2.87 14.58
CA SER A 574 -32.01 -4.05 14.70
C SER A 574 -31.50 -5.14 15.65
N VAL A 575 -30.85 -4.78 16.76
CA VAL A 575 -30.62 -5.74 17.87
C VAL A 575 -30.72 -4.99 19.20
N ASP A 576 -31.92 -4.57 19.57
CA ASP A 576 -32.17 -4.10 20.94
C ASP A 576 -33.59 -4.42 21.42
N GLU A 577 -33.96 -5.70 21.35
CA GLU A 577 -35.07 -6.25 22.13
C GLU A 577 -34.73 -7.67 22.62
N SER A 578 -34.02 -7.79 23.73
CA SER A 578 -34.33 -8.76 24.79
C SER A 578 -33.40 -8.58 25.99
N LYS A 579 -33.99 -8.11 27.08
CA LYS A 579 -33.37 -7.79 28.37
C LYS A 579 -33.23 -9.03 29.27
N LYS A 580 -32.17 -8.98 30.09
CA LYS A 580 -32.05 -9.38 31.52
C LYS A 580 -31.85 -10.86 31.88
N LYS A 581 -30.71 -11.16 32.53
CA LYS A 581 -30.56 -11.22 34.01
C LYS A 581 -29.11 -11.49 34.47
N GLU A 582 -28.69 -10.74 35.50
CA GLU A 582 -27.73 -11.03 36.60
C GLU A 582 -26.34 -11.64 36.26
N SER A 583 -25.21 -11.11 36.73
CA SER A 583 -24.90 -10.84 38.13
C SER A 583 -23.62 -9.99 38.29
N THR A 584 -23.52 -9.39 39.47
CA THR A 584 -22.52 -8.47 40.02
C THR A 584 -21.12 -9.07 40.21
N PHE A 585 -20.06 -8.35 39.80
CA PHE A 585 -18.87 -8.17 40.64
C PHE A 585 -18.05 -6.95 40.19
N SER A 586 -17.78 -6.05 41.13
CA SER A 586 -16.98 -4.84 40.95
C SER A 586 -15.48 -5.15 41.14
N ALA A 587 -14.63 -4.59 40.28
CA ALA A 587 -13.25 -4.23 40.64
C ALA A 587 -12.77 -3.10 39.71
N ASN A 588 -12.44 -1.96 40.31
CA ASN A 588 -11.92 -0.76 39.67
C ASN A 588 -10.50 -1.00 39.12
N VAL A 589 -10.26 -0.62 37.87
CA VAL A 589 -8.94 -0.17 37.39
C VAL A 589 -9.19 1.06 36.51
N GLU A 590 -8.72 2.21 36.97
CA GLU A 590 -8.66 3.45 36.19
C GLU A 590 -7.66 3.27 35.03
N GLU A 591 -8.18 3.24 33.81
CA GLU A 591 -7.38 3.56 32.61
C GLU A 591 -7.94 4.82 31.97
N ALA A 592 -7.07 5.82 31.89
CA ALA A 592 -7.36 7.15 31.38
C ALA A 592 -7.77 7.08 29.90
N GLN A 593 -9.01 7.46 29.61
CA GLN A 593 -9.46 7.76 28.25
C GLN A 593 -8.83 9.08 27.77
N PRO A 594 -8.26 9.14 26.55
CA PRO A 594 -7.94 10.41 25.92
C PRO A 594 -9.24 11.13 25.56
N GLN A 595 -9.39 12.35 26.09
CA GLN A 595 -10.46 13.29 25.82
C GLN A 595 -10.56 13.60 24.31
N PRO A 596 -11.77 13.77 23.75
CA PRO A 596 -11.95 14.11 22.35
C PRO A 596 -11.54 15.57 22.12
N GLU A 597 -10.45 15.78 21.38
CA GLU A 597 -10.11 17.11 20.89
C GLU A 597 -11.20 17.65 19.96
N LYS A 598 -11.45 18.95 20.12
CA LYS A 598 -12.50 19.73 19.49
C LYS A 598 -12.53 19.53 17.96
N LYS A 599 -13.70 19.10 17.47
CA LYS A 599 -14.11 19.22 16.07
C LYS A 599 -14.19 20.70 15.70
N ASP A 600 -13.19 21.22 15.00
CA ASP A 600 -13.29 22.39 14.12
C ASP A 600 -12.10 22.43 13.16
N LYS A 601 -12.08 21.52 12.20
CA LYS A 601 -11.42 21.71 10.90
C LYS A 601 -12.25 20.99 9.85
N VAL A 602 -13.02 21.77 9.09
CA VAL A 602 -13.55 21.32 7.79
C VAL A 602 -12.35 20.83 6.99
N ALA A 603 -12.34 19.54 6.61
CA ALA A 603 -11.29 18.98 5.78
C ALA A 603 -11.23 19.78 4.45
N LYS A 604 -10.09 20.40 4.13
CA LYS A 604 -9.84 20.99 2.81
C LYS A 604 -9.65 19.83 1.82
N VAL A 605 -10.72 19.47 1.11
CA VAL A 605 -10.79 18.30 0.21
C VAL A 605 -10.29 18.60 -1.22
N ASN A 606 -9.91 19.85 -1.55
CA ASN A 606 -9.74 20.30 -2.95
C ASN A 606 -8.38 20.95 -3.30
N SER A 607 -7.27 20.63 -2.64
CA SER A 607 -5.98 21.30 -2.94
C SER A 607 -5.25 20.72 -4.17
N ASP A 608 -4.70 21.59 -5.02
CA ASP A 608 -3.97 21.21 -6.24
C ASP A 608 -2.61 20.59 -5.91
N TYR A 609 -2.17 19.60 -6.69
CA TYR A 609 -0.84 19.02 -6.56
C TYR A 609 0.21 19.80 -7.37
N LEU A 610 1.40 19.98 -6.77
CA LEU A 610 2.53 20.65 -7.41
C LEU A 610 3.58 19.66 -7.93
N TYR A 611 4.03 19.90 -9.16
CA TYR A 611 5.17 19.22 -9.77
C TYR A 611 6.38 20.14 -9.80
N ARG A 612 7.55 19.60 -9.51
CA ARG A 612 8.86 20.26 -9.63
C ARG A 612 9.40 20.04 -11.04
N ILE A 613 10.00 21.06 -11.65
CA ILE A 613 10.58 20.94 -13.00
C ILE A 613 11.97 20.34 -12.94
N ALA A 614 12.21 19.30 -13.74
CA ALA A 614 13.51 18.71 -13.92
C ALA A 614 14.29 19.46 -15.01
N TYR A 615 15.48 19.96 -14.65
CA TYR A 615 16.33 20.70 -15.55
C TYR A 615 17.39 19.79 -16.18
N VAL A 616 17.58 19.96 -17.48
CA VAL A 616 18.29 19.02 -18.32
C VAL A 616 19.43 19.74 -19.03
N LYS A 617 20.64 19.19 -18.90
CA LYS A 617 21.82 19.67 -19.61
C LYS A 617 22.17 18.73 -20.74
N ASN A 618 22.18 19.26 -21.96
CA ASN A 618 22.60 18.53 -23.14
C ASN A 618 24.12 18.70 -23.33
N THR A 619 24.89 17.63 -23.16
CA THR A 619 26.35 17.62 -23.41
C THR A 619 26.72 17.04 -24.78
N GLY A 620 25.73 16.84 -25.66
CA GLY A 620 25.88 16.29 -27.01
C GLY A 620 25.99 14.77 -27.07
N LYS A 621 26.71 14.12 -26.14
CA LYS A 621 26.79 12.65 -26.04
C LYS A 621 25.90 12.06 -24.95
N ASN A 622 25.74 12.80 -23.84
CA ASN A 622 24.92 12.42 -22.70
C ASN A 622 23.97 13.55 -22.31
N ILE A 623 22.85 13.17 -21.74
CA ILE A 623 21.87 14.09 -21.20
C ILE A 623 21.87 13.92 -19.69
N GLU A 624 22.16 14.98 -18.97
CA GLU A 624 22.33 14.97 -17.53
C GLU A 624 21.23 15.78 -16.86
N LEU A 625 20.54 15.18 -15.88
CA LEU A 625 19.64 15.89 -14.99
C LEU A 625 20.45 16.64 -13.94
N GLU A 626 20.17 17.93 -13.82
CA GLU A 626 20.88 18.88 -12.97
C GLU A 626 20.19 19.00 -11.61
N GLU A 627 21.00 19.04 -10.56
CA GLU A 627 20.53 19.27 -9.19
C GLU A 627 20.06 20.71 -9.00
N THR A 628 18.93 20.89 -8.33
CA THR A 628 18.37 22.19 -7.96
C THR A 628 18.04 22.24 -6.48
N GLU A 629 17.70 23.43 -5.97
CA GLU A 629 17.21 23.61 -4.60
C GLU A 629 15.92 22.81 -4.31
N LEU A 630 15.23 22.28 -5.33
CA LEU A 630 13.99 21.53 -5.21
C LEU A 630 14.17 20.02 -5.09
N PHE A 631 15.36 19.48 -5.36
CA PHE A 631 15.63 18.03 -5.33
C PHE A 631 16.86 17.71 -4.50
N ASP A 632 16.81 16.58 -3.77
CA ASP A 632 17.99 16.00 -3.15
C ASP A 632 18.76 15.07 -4.11
N ASP A 633 20.05 14.81 -3.84
CA ASP A 633 20.93 14.00 -4.69
C ASP A 633 20.34 12.60 -4.99
N ASN A 634 19.66 12.01 -4.00
CA ASN A 634 19.07 10.68 -4.10
C ASN A 634 17.78 10.70 -4.95
N GLU A 635 16.98 11.77 -4.88
CA GLU A 635 15.85 11.98 -5.78
C GLU A 635 16.30 12.14 -7.23
N ILE A 636 17.33 12.96 -7.48
CA ILE A 636 17.89 13.12 -8.83
C ILE A 636 18.44 11.80 -9.35
N THR A 637 19.12 11.02 -8.51
CA THR A 637 19.63 9.70 -8.90
C THR A 637 18.50 8.76 -9.31
N LYS A 638 17.43 8.66 -8.51
CA LYS A 638 16.25 7.84 -8.84
C LYS A 638 15.55 8.31 -10.11
N LEU A 639 15.43 9.63 -10.31
CA LEU A 639 14.85 10.19 -11.52
C LEU A 639 15.68 9.87 -12.77
N LYS A 640 17.01 9.94 -12.67
CA LYS A 640 17.91 9.50 -13.74
C LYS A 640 17.72 8.01 -14.07
N GLU A 641 17.62 7.16 -13.05
CA GLU A 641 17.35 5.73 -13.24
C GLU A 641 16.01 5.49 -13.94
N SER A 642 14.92 6.10 -13.49
CA SER A 642 13.59 5.93 -14.10
C SER A 642 13.55 6.44 -15.55
N VAL A 643 14.18 7.58 -15.85
CA VAL A 643 14.28 8.12 -17.22
C VAL A 643 15.12 7.20 -18.13
N ASN A 644 16.23 6.66 -17.63
CA ASN A 644 17.05 5.70 -18.39
C ASN A 644 16.32 4.37 -18.63
N ASN A 645 15.56 3.89 -17.64
CA ASN A 645 14.71 2.71 -17.79
C ASN A 645 13.63 2.93 -18.86
N LEU A 646 12.98 4.11 -18.87
CA LEU A 646 12.02 4.47 -19.91
C LEU A 646 12.69 4.43 -21.28
N LYS A 647 13.86 5.07 -21.41
CA LYS A 647 14.63 5.08 -22.66
C LYS A 647 14.92 3.66 -23.14
N GLN A 648 15.45 2.79 -22.28
CA GLN A 648 15.73 1.40 -22.63
C GLN A 648 14.47 0.65 -23.08
N LYS A 649 13.34 0.84 -22.39
CA LYS A 649 12.07 0.20 -22.74
C LYS A 649 11.50 0.64 -24.08
N LEU A 650 11.69 1.91 -24.45
CA LEU A 650 11.32 2.42 -25.78
C LEU A 650 12.18 1.81 -26.90
N TYR A 651 13.44 1.46 -26.61
CA TYR A 651 14.35 0.86 -27.58
C TYR A 651 14.00 -0.58 -27.97
N GLU A 652 13.46 -1.36 -27.03
CA GLU A 652 13.18 -2.79 -27.22
C GLU A 652 12.31 -3.08 -28.46
N ARG A 653 11.45 -2.14 -28.89
CA ARG A 653 10.53 -2.30 -30.04
C ARG A 653 10.49 -1.10 -30.99
N VAL A 654 11.57 -0.34 -31.08
CA VAL A 654 11.62 0.90 -31.88
C VAL A 654 11.25 0.71 -33.36
N ASN A 655 11.45 -0.50 -33.90
CA ASN A 655 11.16 -0.86 -35.29
C ASN A 655 9.74 -1.40 -35.55
N ASP A 656 8.88 -1.39 -34.54
CA ASP A 656 7.49 -1.81 -34.70
C ASP A 656 6.72 -0.76 -35.52
N ASN A 657 5.98 -1.20 -36.54
CA ASN A 657 5.20 -0.33 -37.43
C ASN A 657 3.73 -0.23 -37.05
N ASP A 658 3.38 -0.66 -35.85
CA ASP A 658 2.03 -0.56 -35.30
C ASP A 658 1.72 0.88 -34.85
N ASP A 659 0.84 1.55 -35.58
CA ASP A 659 0.44 2.94 -35.32
C ASP A 659 -0.26 3.10 -33.96
N PHE A 660 -1.06 2.10 -33.55
CA PHE A 660 -1.71 2.11 -32.24
C PHE A 660 -0.69 2.01 -31.12
N TYR A 661 0.32 1.15 -31.28
CA TYR A 661 1.42 1.02 -30.31
C TYR A 661 2.17 2.34 -30.14
N LYS A 662 2.48 3.00 -31.26
CA LYS A 662 3.16 4.29 -31.27
C LYS A 662 2.32 5.38 -30.60
N GLU A 663 1.03 5.42 -30.89
CA GLU A 663 0.10 6.36 -30.26
C GLU A 663 -0.04 6.12 -28.75
N ALA A 664 -0.14 4.87 -28.31
CA ALA A 664 -0.20 4.51 -26.90
C ALA A 664 1.05 5.00 -26.13
N ILE A 665 2.24 4.77 -26.68
CA ILE A 665 3.50 5.29 -26.13
C ILE A 665 3.51 6.82 -26.09
N SER A 666 3.08 7.46 -27.19
CA SER A 666 3.03 8.92 -27.28
C SER A 666 2.15 9.51 -26.17
N ASN A 667 0.96 8.92 -25.97
CA ASN A 667 0.02 9.32 -24.94
C ASN A 667 0.59 9.15 -23.51
N CYS A 668 1.41 8.12 -23.28
CA CYS A 668 2.14 7.96 -22.02
C CYS A 668 3.13 9.11 -21.82
N ILE A 669 4.06 9.31 -22.75
CA ILE A 669 5.13 10.32 -22.61
C ILE A 669 4.55 11.73 -22.42
N GLU A 670 3.44 12.00 -23.09
CA GLU A 670 2.73 13.27 -23.01
C GLU A 670 2.30 13.62 -21.56
N GLU A 671 2.21 12.66 -20.62
CA GLU A 671 1.85 12.90 -19.19
C GLU A 671 2.95 13.63 -18.41
N ILE A 672 4.20 13.50 -18.86
CA ILE A 672 5.38 14.08 -18.23
C ILE A 672 6.03 15.16 -19.09
N ARG A 673 5.47 15.44 -20.27
CA ARG A 673 6.07 16.30 -21.30
C ARG A 673 6.46 17.68 -20.77
N TYR A 674 5.55 18.31 -20.07
CA TYR A 674 5.70 19.69 -19.57
C TYR A 674 6.37 19.76 -18.18
N LEU A 675 7.12 18.73 -17.80
CA LEU A 675 7.83 18.66 -16.51
C LEU A 675 9.36 18.68 -16.66
N PHE A 676 9.87 18.85 -17.89
CA PHE A 676 11.30 18.93 -18.20
C PHE A 676 11.61 20.24 -18.94
N LYS A 677 12.72 20.88 -18.56
CA LYS A 677 13.22 22.12 -19.17
C LYS A 677 14.73 22.09 -19.42
N SER A 678 15.21 22.94 -20.32
CA SER A 678 16.64 23.18 -20.47
C SER A 678 17.24 23.78 -19.20
N VAL A 679 18.48 23.39 -18.89
CA VAL A 679 19.25 23.95 -17.77
C VAL A 679 19.41 25.47 -17.86
N ASP A 680 19.25 26.06 -19.04
CA ASP A 680 19.31 27.51 -19.22
C ASP A 680 18.21 28.23 -18.43
N TYR A 681 17.08 27.58 -18.16
CA TYR A 681 15.97 28.10 -17.34
C TYR A 681 16.06 27.69 -15.86
N LYS A 682 17.16 27.05 -15.43
CA LYS A 682 17.35 26.56 -14.04
C LYS A 682 17.20 27.65 -12.99
N TYR A 683 17.49 28.91 -13.34
CA TYR A 683 17.34 30.06 -12.43
C TYR A 683 15.89 30.31 -12.00
N GLU A 684 14.89 29.85 -12.77
CA GLU A 684 13.47 30.01 -12.46
C GLU A 684 13.07 29.22 -11.21
N ASN A 685 13.75 28.11 -10.93
CA ASN A 685 13.43 27.16 -9.86
C ASN A 685 11.92 26.85 -9.79
N GLU A 686 11.40 26.38 -10.92
CA GLU A 686 9.97 26.37 -11.22
C GLU A 686 9.24 25.16 -10.62
N LEU A 687 8.01 25.41 -10.16
CA LEU A 687 7.00 24.41 -9.85
C LEU A 687 5.75 24.67 -10.69
N ARG A 688 4.94 23.63 -10.93
CA ARG A 688 3.72 23.75 -11.75
C ARG A 688 2.53 23.01 -11.17
N ILE A 689 1.35 23.57 -11.38
CA ILE A 689 0.13 22.77 -11.49
C ILE A 689 -0.02 22.37 -12.95
N LEU A 690 -0.28 21.10 -13.20
CA LEU A 690 -0.51 20.55 -14.54
C LEU A 690 -1.90 19.89 -14.58
N ARG A 691 -2.75 20.32 -15.51
CA ARG A 691 -4.13 19.85 -15.64
C ARG A 691 -4.45 19.48 -17.08
N TYR A 692 -5.04 18.30 -17.26
CA TYR A 692 -5.55 17.86 -18.54
C TYR A 692 -7.01 18.34 -18.73
N ALA A 693 -7.33 18.85 -19.91
CA ALA A 693 -8.70 19.10 -20.35
C ALA A 693 -8.83 18.80 -21.84
N ASN A 694 -9.73 17.87 -22.18
CA ASN A 694 -10.03 17.54 -23.56
C ASN A 694 -10.57 18.78 -24.31
N LEU A 695 -10.05 19.04 -25.50
CA LEU A 695 -10.40 20.22 -26.31
C LEU A 695 -11.71 20.04 -27.09
N ASP A 696 -12.62 19.21 -26.57
CA ASP A 696 -13.95 19.04 -27.12
C ASP A 696 -14.77 20.34 -26.95
N PRO A 697 -15.46 20.84 -28.00
CA PRO A 697 -16.30 22.03 -27.90
C PRO A 697 -17.39 21.97 -26.82
N SER A 698 -17.78 20.79 -26.36
CA SER A 698 -18.75 20.57 -25.28
C SER A 698 -18.15 20.68 -23.87
N ASN A 699 -16.82 20.82 -23.74
CA ASN A 699 -16.15 20.92 -22.44
C ASN A 699 -16.40 22.30 -21.79
N ASP A 700 -17.28 22.32 -20.79
CA ASP A 700 -17.70 23.51 -20.05
C ASP A 700 -16.63 24.09 -19.11
N LYS A 701 -15.55 23.36 -18.86
CA LYS A 701 -14.44 23.80 -18.00
C LYS A 701 -13.46 24.72 -18.70
N ILE A 702 -13.41 24.68 -20.04
CA ILE A 702 -12.51 25.51 -20.83
C ILE A 702 -13.17 26.87 -21.04
N LYS A 703 -12.49 27.92 -20.56
CA LYS A 703 -12.91 29.31 -20.70
C LYS A 703 -12.00 30.05 -21.68
N ILE A 704 -12.49 31.19 -22.19
CA ILE A 704 -11.79 32.02 -23.18
C ILE A 704 -11.48 33.38 -22.57
N ASP A 705 -10.19 33.71 -22.49
CA ASP A 705 -9.69 35.02 -22.10
C ASP A 705 -9.57 35.91 -23.34
N LYS A 706 -10.33 37.01 -23.37
CA LYS A 706 -10.34 37.97 -24.48
C LYS A 706 -9.60 39.27 -24.16
N THR A 707 -8.99 39.37 -22.97
CA THR A 707 -8.42 40.63 -22.48
C THR A 707 -7.22 41.13 -23.30
N SER A 708 -6.51 40.23 -23.98
CA SER A 708 -5.40 40.56 -24.89
C SER A 708 -5.84 40.94 -26.32
N GLY A 709 -7.14 40.94 -26.63
CA GLY A 709 -7.65 41.09 -28.00
C GLY A 709 -7.58 39.81 -28.85
N ILE A 710 -6.77 38.84 -28.43
CA ILE A 710 -6.71 37.47 -28.94
C ILE A 710 -7.33 36.54 -27.90
N GLY A 711 -8.19 35.62 -28.33
CA GLY A 711 -8.83 34.62 -27.48
C GLY A 711 -7.85 33.53 -27.03
N LYS A 712 -7.51 33.50 -25.73
CA LYS A 712 -6.65 32.47 -25.14
C LYS A 712 -7.47 31.52 -24.27
N LEU A 713 -7.29 30.22 -24.45
CA LEU A 713 -7.95 29.20 -23.64
C LEU A 713 -7.31 29.09 -22.24
N TYR A 714 -8.15 28.93 -21.22
CA TYR A 714 -7.72 28.64 -19.85
C TYR A 714 -8.73 27.77 -19.11
N VAL A 715 -8.28 27.13 -18.04
CA VAL A 715 -9.13 26.48 -17.04
C VAL A 715 -8.87 27.14 -15.67
N GLU A 716 -9.88 27.20 -14.81
CA GLU A 716 -9.74 27.81 -13.47
C GLU A 716 -9.40 26.77 -12.40
N ARG A 717 -8.64 27.19 -11.38
CA ARG A 717 -8.55 26.43 -10.13
C ARG A 717 -9.93 26.29 -9.50
N GLU A 718 -10.17 25.18 -8.80
CA GLU A 718 -11.48 24.94 -8.18
C GLU A 718 -11.71 25.89 -6.99
N ASN A 719 -10.68 26.07 -6.17
CA ASN A 719 -10.73 26.93 -4.98
C ASN A 719 -10.25 28.35 -5.27
N PRO A 720 -10.78 29.35 -4.53
CA PRO A 720 -10.22 30.70 -4.49
C PRO A 720 -8.75 30.72 -4.07
N ILE A 721 -7.99 31.67 -4.63
CA ILE A 721 -6.57 31.85 -4.36
C ILE A 721 -6.32 32.17 -2.87
N GLN A 722 -5.36 31.50 -2.24
CA GLN A 722 -4.95 31.78 -0.87
C GLN A 722 -3.62 32.53 -0.86
N ILE A 723 -3.68 33.86 -0.75
CA ILE A 723 -2.49 34.72 -0.79
C ILE A 723 -1.88 34.81 0.61
N GLU A 724 -0.59 34.51 0.75
CA GLU A 724 0.19 34.78 1.95
C GLU A 724 0.81 36.18 1.91
N LYS A 725 1.38 36.53 0.74
CA LYS A 725 2.12 37.78 0.57
C LYS A 725 2.05 38.33 -0.84
N VAL A 726 1.93 39.65 -0.96
CA VAL A 726 2.06 40.38 -2.23
C VAL A 726 3.38 41.16 -2.25
N VAL A 727 4.25 40.88 -3.22
CA VAL A 727 5.44 41.69 -3.49
C VAL A 727 5.14 42.58 -4.69
N PHE A 728 5.14 43.89 -4.50
CA PHE A 728 5.00 44.86 -5.58
C PHE A 728 6.33 45.05 -6.30
N GLY A 729 6.30 45.09 -7.63
CA GLY A 729 7.48 45.32 -8.44
C GLY A 729 8.14 46.68 -8.16
N PRO A 730 9.45 46.83 -8.43
CA PRO A 730 10.17 48.09 -8.22
C PRO A 730 9.53 49.29 -8.91
N LYS A 731 8.96 49.07 -10.11
CA LYS A 731 8.30 50.10 -10.93
C LYS A 731 6.78 50.11 -10.74
N PHE A 732 6.21 49.32 -9.82
CA PHE A 732 4.77 49.30 -9.56
C PHE A 732 4.30 50.68 -9.05
N PRO A 733 3.30 51.30 -9.69
CA PRO A 733 2.79 52.62 -9.33
C PRO A 733 1.89 52.55 -8.09
N ASN A 734 2.12 53.45 -7.13
CA ASN A 734 1.24 53.71 -5.96
C ASN A 734 0.70 52.43 -5.29
N PRO A 735 1.55 51.50 -4.80
CA PRO A 735 1.10 50.28 -4.13
C PRO A 735 0.15 50.56 -2.94
N GLU A 736 0.27 51.72 -2.30
CA GLU A 736 -0.61 52.19 -1.23
C GLU A 736 -2.09 52.28 -1.64
N TYR A 737 -2.42 52.33 -2.93
CA TYR A 737 -3.82 52.31 -3.40
C TYR A 737 -4.44 50.90 -3.38
N VAL A 738 -3.61 49.86 -3.32
CA VAL A 738 -4.06 48.46 -3.31
C VAL A 738 -4.03 47.87 -1.90
N THR A 739 -3.08 48.31 -1.06
CA THR A 739 -2.87 47.75 0.29
C THR A 739 -4.10 47.80 1.23
N PRO A 740 -4.97 48.84 1.23
CA PRO A 740 -6.16 48.85 2.08
C PRO A 740 -7.15 47.75 1.71
N LEU A 741 -7.33 47.48 0.40
CA LEU A 741 -8.19 46.42 -0.09
C LEU A 741 -7.64 45.05 0.33
N LEU A 742 -6.33 44.81 0.17
CA LEU A 742 -5.71 43.56 0.62
C LEU A 742 -5.95 43.30 2.11
N LYS A 743 -5.81 44.32 2.98
CA LYS A 743 -6.10 44.18 4.42
C LYS A 743 -7.58 43.96 4.72
N LEU A 744 -8.48 44.60 3.99
CA LEU A 744 -9.92 44.39 4.17
C LEU A 744 -10.34 42.95 3.84
N LEU A 745 -9.76 42.38 2.78
CA LEU A 745 -10.10 41.03 2.29
C LEU A 745 -9.48 39.91 3.13
N ASP A 746 -8.24 40.07 3.59
CA ASP A 746 -7.58 39.15 4.52
C ASP A 746 -6.51 39.91 5.32
N ASN A 747 -6.73 40.04 6.64
CA ASN A 747 -5.82 40.75 7.54
C ASN A 747 -4.44 40.09 7.64
N ASP A 748 -4.32 38.79 7.34
CA ASP A 748 -3.09 38.02 7.42
C ASP A 748 -2.22 38.17 6.17
N ILE A 749 -2.73 38.79 5.09
CA ILE A 749 -1.93 39.07 3.90
C ILE A 749 -0.82 40.07 4.26
N ASN A 750 0.42 39.65 4.00
CA ASN A 750 1.60 40.48 4.07
C ASN A 750 1.83 41.19 2.72
N TYR A 751 2.50 42.34 2.73
CA TYR A 751 2.91 42.99 1.49
C TYR A 751 4.19 43.79 1.65
N LYS A 752 4.96 43.91 0.57
CA LYS A 752 6.14 44.77 0.49
C LYS A 752 6.33 45.28 -0.94
N LYS A 753 7.06 46.38 -1.11
CA LYS A 753 7.62 46.75 -2.42
C LYS A 753 9.03 46.16 -2.55
N SER A 754 9.35 45.64 -3.73
CA SER A 754 10.69 45.14 -4.05
C SER A 754 11.70 46.29 -3.95
N THR A 755 12.86 45.99 -3.33
CA THR A 755 13.98 46.93 -3.20
C THR A 755 15.04 46.74 -4.29
N ILE A 756 14.79 45.84 -5.25
CA ILE A 756 15.72 45.57 -6.35
C ILE A 756 15.85 46.83 -7.22
N LYS A 757 17.10 47.24 -7.47
CA LYS A 757 17.39 48.36 -8.38
C LYS A 757 17.20 47.90 -9.82
N PHE A 758 16.03 48.18 -10.38
CA PHE A 758 15.71 47.92 -11.77
C PHE A 758 15.93 49.20 -12.58
N ARG A 759 16.86 49.19 -13.54
CA ARG A 759 17.16 50.37 -14.38
C ARG A 759 16.18 50.55 -15.52
#